data_AF-A0A9Q9DVB1-F1
#
_entry.id   AF-A0A9Q9DVB1-F1
#
_cell.length_a   1.000
_cell.length_b   1.000
_cell.length_c   1.000
_cell.angle_alpha   90.00
_cell.angle_beta   90.00
_cell.angle_gamma   90.00
#
_symmetry.space_group_name_H-M   'P 1'
#
loop_
_entity.id
_entity.type
_entity.pdbx_description
1 polymer ?
#
loop_
_entity_poly.entity_id
_entity_poly.type
_entity_poly.pdbx_seq_one_letter_code
_entity_poly.pdbx_strand_id
1 'polypeptide(L)'
;MAEDCIHHQNISGVSAQNYSQVFAGSAQNVYFANPQSSQEPSGKAVIECRNALYLTDPRIDRESLITAKGTRVPGTCEWIKDDATYRAWLTCGGNNNSKNHSNSRMLWISGGPGKGKTMLSIFLTEELERHKVHTENSELLFFFCSAQDEKRNTATAVLRGLLHQITAKRPQLIKHALPYFEPPERVPQTLSSLEALWIIFSAMVSDIEFGTMFCVLDGLDECEETTRRALVSRLAGLLKEPVPSNKNWLKIAIISRDIPGLHNCPRIRLDPDNDESVASDIGQFVSARVKELSQIKGFNDDPQKSVYVQRELLTRSEGTFLWVGFAMDELLQKRTWTEVLCSLQELPSGLPAIYSRMLLGIPNEHRDMSRLILRWVTLAVRPLGLEELAAAACIQSSSSSQAIKRQATLDAISHCGPLIQVQEDTISFIHQSARDYLLREKQDDSEILEDFRIEPKKAHLELLQTCIKCINQSSLQRSADVLDYPSPLVGFNFVLTSVDRGGKNMKAPSQESSLLAYAVLHWPEHAKGCSTQDVALSDILKPFFHENSIVLRNWWIAYNHMKRTFWPPDLPLVHMQCYLGLVPLVEEVVASEKWKPRFLKRINKKDAYGDTALHLAVKGGNRDLVPILINGGARVNARGYKNETPLNFAAEAGDVEALQLLLNNGADMNVKKYFTMLIHYEGPFKVSVKDVEVPKIQHPDDVIVKVTTAAICGSDLHMYQGRTAAEAGLVFGHENMGIVIETGSGVTLLEKGDRIVLPFNVADGRCRNCEEGKTAFCTGVNPGFAGGAYGYVAMGPYQGGQAQYLRVPFADFNALKLPKGTEHEADFILLADIFPTGWHGLVLSGFQSGESVAVFGAGPVGLMAAYSGVLRGASKVFVVDTVPERLQAAEKIGCVPIDFKKSDPVEQIIKLNGGMVDRAVDAVGYQAVDASGSKEKPNIVLDQLIMVTRPTGGLGIPGLYVPADPGAPDEQSKKGQILISFGKLFEKGLHLGTGQCNVKAYNRYLRDMIVSGRAKPSFVVSHEINIEDAPTAYEKFDKRIEGYTKVLIHPNGALN
;
A
#
# COMPACT_ATOMS: atom_id res chain seq x y z
N MET A 1 11.87 -49.36 25.82
CA MET A 1 12.21 -48.68 27.08
C MET A 1 11.90 -47.20 26.89
N ALA A 2 11.08 -46.53 27.67
CA ALA A 2 10.05 -46.98 28.61
C ALA A 2 8.97 -45.86 28.68
N GLU A 3 7.72 -46.25 29.04
CA GLU A 3 6.79 -45.59 30.00
C GLU A 3 6.94 -44.06 30.26
N ASP A 4 5.89 -43.22 30.33
CA ASP A 4 4.50 -43.39 30.78
C ASP A 4 3.62 -42.19 30.27
N CYS A 5 2.38 -42.34 29.80
CA CYS A 5 1.08 -42.36 30.52
C CYS A 5 0.44 -41.02 30.98
N ILE A 6 -0.85 -40.83 30.61
CA ILE A 6 -1.97 -40.29 31.44
C ILE A 6 -2.01 -38.73 31.67
N HIS A 7 -3.14 -37.97 31.58
CA HIS A 7 -4.58 -38.31 31.49
C HIS A 7 -5.52 -37.23 30.81
N HIS A 8 -6.84 -37.46 30.98
CA HIS A 8 -8.06 -36.65 30.81
C HIS A 8 -8.12 -35.28 31.57
N GLN A 9 -9.13 -34.38 31.47
CA GLN A 9 -10.59 -34.56 31.22
C GLN A 9 -11.35 -33.26 30.81
N ASN A 10 -12.64 -33.40 30.44
CA ASN A 10 -13.60 -32.34 30.07
C ASN A 10 -14.09 -31.46 31.24
N ILE A 11 -14.70 -30.30 30.91
CA ILE A 11 -15.92 -29.64 31.49
C ILE A 11 -16.01 -28.24 30.81
N SER A 12 -16.90 -27.93 29.85
CA SER A 12 -18.37 -27.74 29.87
C SER A 12 -18.89 -26.57 30.73
N GLY A 13 -19.34 -25.47 30.09
CA GLY A 13 -20.49 -24.69 30.62
C GLY A 13 -20.47 -23.15 30.59
N VAL A 14 -21.43 -22.60 29.82
CA VAL A 14 -22.36 -21.51 30.21
C VAL A 14 -21.99 -20.01 29.98
N SER A 15 -22.81 -19.43 29.08
CA SER A 15 -23.35 -18.04 29.02
C SER A 15 -22.50 -16.87 28.50
N ALA A 16 -23.17 -16.01 27.75
CA ALA A 16 -22.68 -14.76 27.22
C ALA A 16 -22.98 -13.58 28.14
N GLN A 17 -21.94 -12.81 28.49
CA GLN A 17 -21.96 -11.40 28.87
C GLN A 17 -20.51 -10.84 28.79
N ASN A 18 -20.36 -9.52 28.67
CA ASN A 18 -19.08 -8.76 28.60
C ASN A 18 -18.39 -8.61 27.23
N TYR A 19 -19.04 -7.89 26.30
CA TYR A 19 -18.34 -7.19 25.19
C TYR A 19 -17.69 -5.88 25.67
N SER A 20 -16.68 -5.96 26.54
CA SER A 20 -15.89 -4.77 26.95
C SER A 20 -14.57 -5.10 27.68
N GLN A 21 -13.81 -6.11 27.25
CA GLN A 21 -12.49 -6.40 27.86
C GLN A 21 -11.55 -7.27 26.99
N VAL A 22 -11.31 -6.90 25.72
CA VAL A 22 -10.25 -7.51 24.88
C VAL A 22 -9.46 -6.45 24.10
N PHE A 23 -8.79 -5.55 24.80
CA PHE A 23 -7.75 -4.65 24.24
C PHE A 23 -6.65 -4.37 25.29
N ALA A 24 -6.15 -5.43 25.94
CA ALA A 24 -4.95 -5.40 26.75
C ALA A 24 -4.34 -6.81 26.80
N GLY A 25 -3.23 -7.04 26.09
CA GLY A 25 -2.44 -8.27 26.23
C GLY A 25 -2.31 -9.19 25.01
N SER A 26 -1.82 -8.68 23.87
CA SER A 26 -0.96 -9.47 22.95
C SER A 26 -0.24 -8.57 21.93
N ALA A 27 0.37 -7.46 22.38
CA ALA A 27 1.25 -6.66 21.55
C ALA A 27 2.64 -7.32 21.45
N GLN A 28 2.72 -8.49 20.81
CA GLN A 28 3.98 -9.15 20.47
C GLN A 28 3.94 -9.73 19.05
N ASN A 29 4.97 -9.37 18.29
CA ASN A 29 5.46 -10.04 17.07
C ASN A 29 4.60 -9.95 15.80
N VAL A 30 4.29 -8.72 15.38
CA VAL A 30 4.47 -8.38 13.96
C VAL A 30 5.92 -7.94 13.78
N TYR A 31 6.69 -8.67 12.98
CA TYR A 31 8.10 -8.37 12.69
C TYR A 31 8.24 -7.11 11.83
N PHE A 32 8.15 -5.94 12.46
CA PHE A 32 8.97 -4.80 12.02
C PHE A 32 10.41 -5.05 12.47
N ALA A 33 11.38 -4.75 11.60
CA ALA A 33 12.77 -5.10 11.82
C ALA A 33 13.29 -4.57 13.17
N ASN A 34 13.85 -5.47 13.98
CA ASN A 34 14.46 -5.17 15.27
C ASN A 34 15.67 -4.22 15.07
N PRO A 35 15.67 -2.98 15.59
CA PRO A 35 16.80 -2.07 15.48
C PRO A 35 17.87 -2.40 16.53
N GLN A 36 18.34 -3.66 16.53
CA GLN A 36 19.56 -4.08 17.22
C GLN A 36 20.74 -4.16 16.23
N SER A 37 20.97 -3.05 15.53
CA SER A 37 22.27 -2.72 14.97
C SER A 37 22.72 -1.42 15.62
N SER A 38 23.61 -1.53 16.62
CA SER A 38 24.26 -0.39 17.27
C SER A 38 25.30 0.23 16.34
N GLN A 39 24.81 0.95 15.33
CA GLN A 39 25.54 1.96 14.59
C GLN A 39 24.81 3.28 14.81
N GLU A 40 25.53 4.33 15.22
CA GLU A 40 24.94 5.66 15.32
C GLU A 40 24.37 6.08 13.96
N PRO A 41 23.13 6.59 13.89
CA PRO A 41 22.54 7.01 12.62
C PRO A 41 23.43 8.10 12.02
N SER A 42 23.81 7.92 10.75
CA SER A 42 24.76 8.84 10.10
C SER A 42 24.27 10.28 10.25
N GLY A 43 25.16 11.19 10.68
CA GLY A 43 24.78 12.57 10.99
C GLY A 43 24.07 13.29 9.83
N LYS A 44 24.31 12.84 8.59
CA LYS A 44 23.62 13.29 7.39
C LYS A 44 22.12 12.99 7.39
N ALA A 45 21.70 11.75 7.66
CA ALA A 45 20.28 11.36 7.66
C ALA A 45 19.48 12.09 8.76
N VAL A 46 20.08 12.28 9.93
CA VAL A 46 19.55 13.10 11.04
C VAL A 46 19.33 14.55 10.61
N ILE A 47 20.30 15.15 9.92
CA ILE A 47 20.20 16.52 9.39
C ILE A 47 19.12 16.61 8.30
N GLU A 48 19.07 15.66 7.36
CA GLU A 48 18.09 15.65 6.27
C GLU A 48 16.66 15.49 6.79
N CYS A 49 16.42 14.58 7.74
CA CYS A 49 15.12 14.43 8.40
C CYS A 49 14.69 15.72 9.13
N ARG A 50 15.59 16.36 9.87
CA ARG A 50 15.27 17.60 10.59
C ARG A 50 15.01 18.77 9.62
N ASN A 51 15.81 18.90 8.57
CA ASN A 51 15.63 19.92 7.54
C ASN A 51 14.30 19.74 6.77
N ALA A 52 13.87 18.49 6.55
CA ALA A 52 12.58 18.18 5.92
C ALA A 52 11.37 18.53 6.81
N LEU A 53 11.50 18.39 8.13
CA LEU A 53 10.49 18.81 9.10
C LEU A 53 10.42 20.34 9.29
N TYR A 54 11.50 21.08 9.01
CA TYR A 54 11.54 22.54 9.15
C TYR A 54 10.55 23.28 8.22
N LEU A 55 9.97 24.36 8.74
CA LEU A 55 9.00 25.22 8.04
C LEU A 55 9.32 26.71 8.25
N THR A 56 9.44 27.11 9.51
CA THR A 56 9.72 28.47 10.00
C THR A 56 10.38 28.41 11.38
N ASP A 57 10.92 29.53 11.87
CA ASP A 57 11.35 29.69 13.27
C ASP A 57 10.23 30.36 14.09
N PRO A 58 9.65 29.68 15.11
CA PRO A 58 8.57 30.23 15.92
C PRO A 58 8.90 31.58 16.58
N ARG A 59 10.18 31.87 16.84
CA ARG A 59 10.61 33.15 17.44
C ARG A 59 10.47 34.30 16.46
N ILE A 60 10.84 34.05 15.19
CA ILE A 60 10.63 35.01 14.10
C ILE A 60 9.13 35.20 13.85
N ASP A 61 8.33 34.13 13.93
CA ASP A 61 6.87 34.24 13.86
C ASP A 61 6.31 35.13 14.99
N ARG A 62 6.81 34.97 16.23
CA ARG A 62 6.42 35.79 17.39
C ARG A 62 6.78 37.26 17.21
N GLU A 63 8.01 37.55 16.80
CA GLU A 63 8.49 38.91 16.53
C GLU A 63 7.72 39.57 15.38
N SER A 64 7.38 38.80 14.34
CA SER A 64 6.53 39.25 13.23
C SER A 64 5.11 39.60 13.69
N LEU A 65 4.53 38.81 14.60
CA LEU A 65 3.21 39.11 15.19
C LEU A 65 3.22 40.34 16.08
N ILE A 66 4.29 40.56 16.88
CA ILE A 66 4.48 41.79 17.67
C ILE A 66 4.62 43.00 16.75
N THR A 67 5.38 42.86 15.65
CA THR A 67 5.56 43.92 14.66
C THR A 67 4.25 44.27 13.95
N ALA A 68 3.44 43.27 13.57
CA ALA A 68 2.19 43.45 12.84
C ALA A 68 1.01 43.92 13.71
N LYS A 69 0.91 43.45 14.96
CA LYS A 69 -0.23 43.74 15.86
C LYS A 69 0.09 44.77 16.96
N GLY A 70 1.33 45.27 17.02
CA GLY A 70 1.82 46.20 18.04
C GLY A 70 2.30 45.51 19.32
N THR A 71 2.92 46.29 20.23
CA THR A 71 3.40 45.79 21.51
C THR A 71 2.26 45.69 22.55
N ARG A 72 2.32 44.68 23.43
CA ARG A 72 1.37 44.53 24.55
C ARG A 72 1.40 45.78 25.43
N VAL A 73 0.23 46.37 25.71
CA VAL A 73 0.10 47.46 26.68
C VAL A 73 0.44 46.95 28.09
N PRO A 74 1.37 47.58 28.84
CA PRO A 74 1.73 47.15 30.18
C PRO A 74 0.51 47.03 31.11
N GLY A 75 0.46 45.95 31.90
CA GLY A 75 -0.66 45.61 32.78
C GLY A 75 -1.70 44.66 32.17
N THR A 76 -1.85 44.63 30.85
CA THR A 76 -2.85 43.76 30.18
C THR A 76 -2.47 42.29 30.16
N CYS A 77 -3.43 41.37 30.09
CA CYS A 77 -3.27 39.90 30.11
C CYS A 77 -2.73 39.33 31.44
N GLU A 78 -2.41 40.15 32.43
CA GLU A 78 -1.73 39.69 33.65
C GLU A 78 -2.65 38.91 34.60
N TRP A 79 -3.96 39.14 34.53
CA TRP A 79 -5.00 38.43 35.27
C TRP A 79 -4.97 36.90 35.05
N ILE A 80 -4.43 36.42 33.92
CA ILE A 80 -4.33 34.98 33.64
C ILE A 80 -3.47 34.25 34.67
N LYS A 81 -2.51 34.94 35.31
CA LYS A 81 -1.70 34.41 36.41
C LYS A 81 -2.53 34.11 37.67
N ASP A 82 -3.67 34.77 37.80
CA ASP A 82 -4.58 34.67 38.95
C ASP A 82 -5.77 33.73 38.69
N ASP A 83 -6.09 33.46 37.43
CA ASP A 83 -7.15 32.52 37.03
C ASP A 83 -6.94 31.10 37.61
N ALA A 84 -8.00 30.55 38.20
CA ALA A 84 -7.96 29.25 38.85
C ALA A 84 -7.77 28.09 37.84
N THR A 85 -8.27 28.23 36.61
CA THR A 85 -8.15 27.21 35.55
C THR A 85 -6.72 27.15 35.01
N TYR A 86 -6.09 28.31 34.76
CA TYR A 86 -4.70 28.42 34.37
C TYR A 86 -3.77 27.85 35.45
N ARG A 87 -3.96 28.27 36.71
CA ARG A 87 -3.19 27.76 37.86
C ARG A 87 -3.32 26.24 38.03
N ALA A 88 -4.53 25.69 37.89
CA ALA A 88 -4.75 24.25 37.96
C ALA A 88 -4.01 23.51 36.83
N TRP A 89 -4.12 23.98 35.59
CA TRP A 89 -3.40 23.42 34.44
C TRP A 89 -1.87 23.50 34.62
N LEU A 90 -1.35 24.62 35.12
CA LEU A 90 0.08 24.83 35.35
C LEU A 90 0.62 23.89 36.44
N THR A 91 -0.08 23.75 37.58
CA THR A 91 0.43 23.06 38.78
C THR A 91 0.12 21.57 38.88
N CYS A 92 -0.87 21.03 38.15
CA CYS A 92 -1.16 19.58 38.16
C CYS A 92 0.09 18.78 37.73
N GLY A 93 0.73 18.09 38.68
CA GLY A 93 2.06 17.48 38.53
C GLY A 93 2.89 17.45 39.82
N GLY A 94 2.53 18.24 40.84
CA GLY A 94 3.18 18.23 42.17
C GLY A 94 2.28 17.77 43.33
N ASN A 95 2.72 16.74 44.06
CA ASN A 95 2.20 16.22 45.34
C ASN A 95 0.79 15.57 45.38
N ASN A 96 0.76 14.29 45.76
CA ASN A 96 -0.39 13.36 45.75
C ASN A 96 -1.51 13.57 46.81
N ASN A 97 -1.66 14.77 47.42
CA ASN A 97 -2.47 14.93 48.64
C ASN A 97 -3.72 15.83 48.54
N SER A 98 -4.29 16.06 47.35
CA SER A 98 -5.66 16.62 47.25
C SER A 98 -6.53 15.80 46.30
N LYS A 99 -7.77 15.48 46.71
CA LYS A 99 -8.65 14.51 46.03
C LYS A 99 -9.62 15.11 45.00
N ASN A 100 -9.60 16.42 44.76
CA ASN A 100 -10.73 17.14 44.13
C ASN A 100 -10.40 18.10 42.95
N HIS A 101 -9.27 17.93 42.25
CA HIS A 101 -8.95 18.76 41.06
C HIS A 101 -8.74 17.92 39.80
N SER A 102 -9.30 18.40 38.67
CA SER A 102 -9.28 17.67 37.39
C SER A 102 -7.86 17.66 36.81
N ASN A 103 -7.31 16.46 36.61
CA ASN A 103 -5.93 16.25 36.19
C ASN A 103 -5.72 16.47 34.67
N SER A 104 -6.22 17.59 34.13
CA SER A 104 -6.25 17.88 32.69
C SER A 104 -4.90 18.37 32.17
N ARG A 105 -4.38 17.69 31.15
CA ARG A 105 -3.17 18.11 30.42
C ARG A 105 -3.44 19.15 29.34
N MET A 106 -4.71 19.44 29.04
CA MET A 106 -5.11 20.43 28.04
C MET A 106 -5.88 21.59 28.68
N LEU A 107 -5.55 22.81 28.24
CA LEU A 107 -6.25 24.06 28.52
C LEU A 107 -6.71 24.67 27.20
N TRP A 108 -7.94 25.14 27.14
CA TRP A 108 -8.47 25.88 26.00
C TRP A 108 -8.81 27.31 26.41
N ILE A 109 -8.23 28.29 25.71
CA ILE A 109 -8.59 29.70 25.87
C ILE A 109 -9.33 30.12 24.61
N SER A 110 -10.64 30.32 24.74
CA SER A 110 -11.51 30.67 23.62
C SER A 110 -11.83 32.17 23.63
N GLY A 111 -11.77 32.82 22.47
CA GLY A 111 -12.23 34.18 22.31
C GLY A 111 -12.77 34.46 20.92
N GLY A 112 -13.77 35.33 20.81
CA GLY A 112 -14.27 35.90 19.59
C GLY A 112 -13.22 36.73 18.83
N PRO A 113 -13.60 37.29 17.67
CA PRO A 113 -12.66 38.09 16.88
C PRO A 113 -12.29 39.38 17.61
N GLY A 114 -11.01 39.77 17.56
CA GLY A 114 -10.53 41.01 18.18
C GLY A 114 -10.45 41.03 19.72
N LYS A 115 -10.72 39.92 20.41
CA LYS A 115 -10.68 39.78 21.89
C LYS A 115 -9.29 39.55 22.49
N GLY A 116 -8.22 40.06 21.88
CA GLY A 116 -6.85 39.99 22.45
C GLY A 116 -6.11 38.64 22.41
N LYS A 117 -6.71 37.55 21.89
CA LYS A 117 -6.14 36.19 21.83
C LYS A 117 -4.63 36.10 21.57
N THR A 118 -4.14 36.63 20.44
CA THR A 118 -2.71 36.55 20.08
C THR A 118 -1.81 37.30 21.07
N MET A 119 -2.27 38.40 21.67
CA MET A 119 -1.49 39.11 22.70
C MET A 119 -1.40 38.29 23.99
N LEU A 120 -2.47 37.60 24.36
CA LEU A 120 -2.46 36.65 25.46
C LEU A 120 -1.56 35.44 25.15
N SER A 121 -1.56 34.90 23.92
CA SER A 121 -0.64 33.82 23.56
C SER A 121 0.83 34.25 23.59
N ILE A 122 1.15 35.47 23.12
CA ILE A 122 2.49 36.05 23.22
C ILE A 122 2.90 36.15 24.69
N PHE A 123 2.06 36.77 25.53
CA PHE A 123 2.27 36.88 26.98
C PHE A 123 2.49 35.51 27.65
N LEU A 124 1.70 34.50 27.30
CA LEU A 124 1.84 33.13 27.81
C LEU A 124 3.16 32.49 27.37
N THR A 125 3.62 32.69 26.13
CA THR A 125 4.95 32.17 25.73
C THR A 125 6.09 32.84 26.51
N GLU A 126 6.01 34.14 26.77
CA GLU A 126 7.02 34.83 27.60
C GLU A 126 6.94 34.42 29.08
N GLU A 127 5.75 34.20 29.62
CA GLU A 127 5.53 33.76 31.01
C GLU A 127 6.07 32.35 31.21
N LEU A 128 5.75 31.41 30.32
CA LEU A 128 6.26 30.05 30.37
C LEU A 128 7.78 29.98 30.09
N GLU A 129 8.34 30.89 29.30
CA GLU A 129 9.80 31.07 29.17
C GLU A 129 10.46 31.44 30.51
N ARG A 130 9.84 32.34 31.30
CA ARG A 130 10.31 32.69 32.65
C ARG A 130 10.08 31.55 33.65
N HIS A 131 8.96 30.83 33.56
CA HIS A 131 8.65 29.69 34.42
C HIS A 131 9.61 28.50 34.18
N LYS A 132 10.02 28.27 32.93
CA LYS A 132 11.02 27.25 32.57
C LYS A 132 12.33 27.41 33.35
N VAL A 133 12.81 28.63 33.55
CA VAL A 133 14.05 28.92 34.30
C VAL A 133 14.00 28.38 35.74
N HIS A 134 12.80 28.22 36.30
CA HIS A 134 12.56 27.80 37.68
C HIS A 134 12.16 26.31 37.81
N THR A 135 12.06 25.56 36.70
CA THR A 135 11.56 24.18 36.69
C THR A 135 12.51 23.24 35.95
N GLU A 136 13.25 22.41 36.70
CA GLU A 136 14.24 21.47 36.14
C GLU A 136 13.64 20.54 35.07
N ASN A 137 14.40 20.32 33.98
CA ASN A 137 14.08 19.41 32.88
C ASN A 137 12.77 19.72 32.10
N SER A 138 12.24 20.93 32.21
CA SER A 138 11.09 21.41 31.42
C SER A 138 11.50 22.11 30.11
N GLU A 139 10.68 21.99 29.06
CA GLU A 139 10.85 22.70 27.79
C GLU A 139 9.56 23.40 27.34
N LEU A 140 9.69 24.43 26.48
CA LEU A 140 8.56 25.11 25.86
C LEU A 140 8.60 24.92 24.34
N LEU A 141 7.46 24.52 23.78
CA LEU A 141 7.12 24.48 22.36
C LEU A 141 6.06 25.56 22.09
N PHE A 142 6.09 26.17 20.91
CA PHE A 142 4.97 27.01 20.47
C PHE A 142 4.83 27.07 18.95
N PHE A 143 3.61 27.33 18.49
CA PHE A 143 3.29 27.49 17.07
C PHE A 143 2.15 28.49 16.92
N PHE A 144 2.33 29.48 16.05
CA PHE A 144 1.30 30.47 15.72
C PHE A 144 0.74 30.11 14.35
N CYS A 145 -0.49 29.61 14.30
CA CYS A 145 -1.14 29.33 13.02
C CYS A 145 -1.50 30.65 12.33
N SER A 146 -1.54 30.65 11.00
CA SER A 146 -1.93 31.82 10.21
C SER A 146 -2.63 31.36 8.94
N ALA A 147 -3.87 31.81 8.72
CA ALA A 147 -4.61 31.51 7.49
C ALA A 147 -3.93 32.08 6.23
N GLN A 148 -2.99 33.03 6.40
CA GLN A 148 -2.33 33.77 5.33
C GLN A 148 -0.99 33.15 4.89
N ASP A 149 -0.52 32.11 5.59
CA ASP A 149 0.77 31.49 5.34
C ASP A 149 0.61 29.97 5.14
N GLU A 150 0.91 29.49 3.93
CA GLU A 150 0.83 28.06 3.55
C GLU A 150 1.71 27.15 4.43
N LYS A 151 2.72 27.71 5.10
CA LYS A 151 3.58 26.96 6.05
C LYS A 151 3.01 26.91 7.46
N ARG A 152 1.88 27.57 7.73
CA ARG A 152 1.25 27.70 9.06
C ARG A 152 -0.28 27.56 9.06
N ASN A 153 -0.90 27.23 7.93
CA ASN A 153 -2.36 27.10 7.77
C ASN A 153 -2.90 25.65 7.76
N THR A 154 -2.09 24.64 8.10
CA THR A 154 -2.51 23.22 8.10
C THR A 154 -2.10 22.49 9.38
N ALA A 155 -2.84 21.45 9.75
CA ALA A 155 -2.48 20.64 10.91
C ALA A 155 -1.18 19.82 10.69
N THR A 156 -0.86 19.48 9.45
CA THR A 156 0.44 18.87 9.08
C THR A 156 1.59 19.85 9.34
N ALA A 157 1.39 21.15 9.05
CA ALA A 157 2.36 22.18 9.40
C ALA A 157 2.57 22.32 10.92
N VAL A 158 1.47 22.32 11.70
CA VAL A 158 1.56 22.33 13.17
C VAL A 158 2.39 21.14 13.68
N LEU A 159 2.07 19.90 13.24
CA LEU A 159 2.83 18.71 13.67
C LEU A 159 4.30 18.76 13.22
N ARG A 160 4.59 19.17 11.99
CA ARG A 160 5.97 19.34 11.50
C ARG A 160 6.75 20.36 12.33
N GLY A 161 6.16 21.51 12.63
CA GLY A 161 6.74 22.55 13.47
C GLY A 161 7.00 22.08 14.91
N LEU A 162 6.09 21.31 15.50
CA LEU A 162 6.27 20.71 16.82
C LEU A 162 7.36 19.61 16.81
N LEU A 163 7.32 18.68 15.84
CA LEU A 163 8.33 17.63 15.68
C LEU A 163 9.73 18.20 15.46
N HIS A 164 9.86 19.26 14.65
CA HIS A 164 11.12 19.99 14.48
C HIS A 164 11.62 20.59 15.79
N GLN A 165 10.75 21.25 16.58
CA GLN A 165 11.13 21.80 17.89
C GLN A 165 11.50 20.71 18.91
N ILE A 166 10.74 19.62 18.97
CA ILE A 166 10.99 18.47 19.85
C ILE A 166 12.36 17.86 19.52
N THR A 167 12.64 17.56 18.26
CA THR A 167 13.93 16.98 17.83
C THR A 167 15.09 17.98 17.93
N ALA A 168 14.85 19.29 17.86
CA ALA A 168 15.89 20.29 18.11
C ALA A 168 16.26 20.39 19.61
N LYS A 169 15.28 20.25 20.52
CA LYS A 169 15.48 20.32 21.99
C LYS A 169 15.91 18.99 22.61
N ARG A 170 15.48 17.88 22.01
CA ARG A 170 15.74 16.49 22.44
C ARG A 170 16.18 15.66 21.22
N PRO A 171 17.43 15.82 20.73
CA PRO A 171 17.92 15.17 19.52
C PRO A 171 17.74 13.65 19.48
N GLN A 172 17.84 12.99 20.64
CA GLN A 172 17.67 11.54 20.80
C GLN A 172 16.30 11.02 20.33
N LEU A 173 15.25 11.85 20.37
CA LEU A 173 13.91 11.45 19.94
C LEU A 173 13.77 11.28 18.43
N ILE A 174 14.73 11.77 17.62
CA ILE A 174 14.67 11.66 16.15
C ILE A 174 14.66 10.20 15.65
N LYS A 175 15.10 9.24 16.49
CA LYS A 175 14.99 7.80 16.25
C LYS A 175 13.56 7.34 15.87
N HIS A 176 12.52 8.04 16.35
CA HIS A 176 11.12 7.77 16.02
C HIS A 176 10.69 8.30 14.65
N ALA A 177 11.39 9.30 14.11
CA ALA A 177 11.09 9.90 12.82
C ALA A 177 11.80 9.17 11.67
N LEU A 178 13.08 8.81 11.83
CA LEU A 178 13.93 8.27 10.76
C LEU A 178 13.28 7.15 9.90
N PRO A 179 12.57 6.14 10.45
CA PRO A 179 11.94 5.07 9.66
C PRO A 179 10.83 5.52 8.69
N TYR A 180 10.34 6.76 8.83
CA TYR A 180 9.34 7.36 7.94
C TYR A 180 9.97 8.26 6.87
N PHE A 181 11.27 8.56 6.98
CA PHE A 181 12.04 9.35 6.02
C PHE A 181 12.99 8.49 5.16
N GLU A 182 13.04 7.19 5.43
CA GLU A 182 13.77 6.20 4.63
C GLU A 182 12.79 5.19 4.00
N PRO A 183 12.91 4.86 2.69
CA PRO A 183 13.78 5.50 1.71
C PRO A 183 13.32 6.94 1.35
N PRO A 184 14.19 7.77 0.73
CA PRO A 184 13.86 9.16 0.38
C PRO A 184 12.58 9.34 -0.46
N GLU A 185 12.22 8.33 -1.25
CA GLU A 185 10.99 8.27 -2.05
C GLU A 185 9.69 8.34 -1.22
N ARG A 186 9.77 8.10 0.10
CA ARG A 186 8.66 8.15 1.06
C ARG A 186 8.50 9.52 1.74
N VAL A 187 9.53 10.38 1.68
CA VAL A 187 9.55 11.66 2.39
C VAL A 187 8.39 12.58 2.00
N PRO A 188 8.03 12.77 0.71
CA PRO A 188 6.90 13.62 0.33
C PRO A 188 5.55 13.15 0.91
N GLN A 189 5.32 11.84 0.96
CA GLN A 189 4.12 11.19 1.47
C GLN A 189 4.06 11.35 3.00
N THR A 190 5.17 11.10 3.71
CA THR A 190 5.28 11.32 5.15
C THR A 190 5.04 12.80 5.52
N LEU A 191 5.58 13.75 4.76
CA LEU A 191 5.43 15.19 5.04
C LEU A 191 4.03 15.74 4.72
N SER A 192 3.26 15.06 3.87
CA SER A 192 1.88 15.42 3.52
C SER A 192 0.82 14.65 4.29
N SER A 193 1.16 13.50 4.89
CA SER A 193 0.26 12.70 5.72
C SER A 193 0.20 13.21 7.16
N LEU A 194 -0.99 13.61 7.60
CA LEU A 194 -1.26 13.97 8.99
C LEU A 194 -1.13 12.75 9.93
N GLU A 195 -1.41 11.56 9.40
CA GLU A 195 -1.38 10.26 10.07
C GLU A 195 0.06 9.86 10.39
N ALA A 196 0.96 9.90 9.39
CA ALA A 196 2.36 9.57 9.57
C ALA A 196 3.03 10.51 10.60
N LEU A 197 2.83 11.82 10.45
CA LEU A 197 3.33 12.83 11.39
C LEU A 197 2.75 12.64 12.81
N TRP A 198 1.47 12.26 12.91
CA TRP A 198 0.82 12.00 14.20
C TRP A 198 1.38 10.75 14.90
N ILE A 199 1.69 9.69 14.15
CA ILE A 199 2.29 8.46 14.70
C ILE A 199 3.68 8.78 15.27
N ILE A 200 4.52 9.51 14.51
CA ILE A 200 5.84 9.97 14.97
C ILE A 200 5.69 10.83 16.25
N PHE A 201 4.77 11.78 16.25
CA PHE A 201 4.51 12.65 17.40
C PHE A 201 4.06 11.87 18.64
N SER A 202 3.13 10.94 18.48
CA SER A 202 2.62 10.11 19.58
C SER A 202 3.70 9.20 20.16
N ALA A 203 4.57 8.63 19.30
CA ALA A 203 5.73 7.84 19.73
C ALA A 203 6.74 8.69 20.51
N MET A 204 7.06 9.90 20.03
CA MET A 204 7.96 10.82 20.74
C MET A 204 7.41 11.26 22.10
N VAL A 205 6.12 11.60 22.20
CA VAL A 205 5.47 12.02 23.46
C VAL A 205 5.42 10.87 24.49
N SER A 206 5.40 9.62 24.02
CA SER A 206 5.36 8.42 24.87
C SER A 206 6.75 7.92 25.32
N ASP A 207 7.84 8.42 24.72
CA ASP A 207 9.20 8.04 25.07
C ASP A 207 9.63 8.64 26.42
N ILE A 208 10.37 7.87 27.24
CA ILE A 208 10.90 8.34 28.53
C ILE A 208 11.81 9.57 28.40
N GLU A 209 12.47 9.74 27.25
CA GLU A 209 13.39 10.85 26.97
C GLU A 209 12.67 12.18 26.63
N PHE A 210 11.33 12.18 26.51
CA PHE A 210 10.52 13.37 26.26
C PHE A 210 10.54 14.38 27.42
N GLY A 211 10.44 13.88 28.66
CA GLY A 211 10.36 14.70 29.87
C GLY A 211 9.08 15.55 29.94
N THR A 212 9.18 16.76 30.48
CA THR A 212 8.05 17.70 30.56
C THR A 212 8.16 18.78 29.49
N MET A 213 7.12 18.93 28.67
CA MET A 213 7.02 20.00 27.68
C MET A 213 5.70 20.76 27.79
N PHE A 214 5.78 22.08 27.88
CA PHE A 214 4.66 22.98 27.68
C PHE A 214 4.52 23.31 26.19
N CYS A 215 3.30 23.43 25.70
CA CYS A 215 3.01 23.74 24.29
C CYS A 215 1.94 24.83 24.20
N VAL A 216 2.23 25.93 23.49
CA VAL A 216 1.27 27.00 23.21
C VAL A 216 0.93 27.01 21.72
N LEU A 217 -0.36 26.81 21.39
CA LEU A 217 -0.86 26.84 20.02
C LEU A 217 -1.84 28.02 19.86
N ASP A 218 -1.45 29.08 19.17
CA ASP A 218 -2.35 30.20 18.82
C ASP A 218 -2.98 29.98 17.45
N GLY A 219 -4.21 30.46 17.28
CA GLY A 219 -4.89 30.54 16.00
C GLY A 219 -5.24 29.20 15.35
N LEU A 220 -5.36 28.10 16.11
CA LEU A 220 -5.67 26.78 15.52
C LEU A 220 -6.98 26.77 14.70
N ASP A 221 -7.88 27.73 14.93
CA ASP A 221 -9.06 27.98 14.10
C ASP A 221 -8.75 28.46 12.67
N GLU A 222 -7.57 29.04 12.44
CA GLU A 222 -7.07 29.50 11.14
C GLU A 222 -6.50 28.38 10.26
N CYS A 223 -6.37 27.15 10.78
CA CYS A 223 -5.98 25.99 9.98
C CYS A 223 -7.14 25.46 9.12
N GLU A 224 -6.80 24.86 7.98
CA GLU A 224 -7.70 24.14 7.07
C GLU A 224 -8.63 23.19 7.85
N GLU A 225 -9.94 23.33 7.63
CA GLU A 225 -10.98 22.78 8.51
C GLU A 225 -10.93 21.25 8.67
N THR A 226 -10.65 20.55 7.58
CA THR A 226 -10.50 19.09 7.45
C THR A 226 -9.37 18.57 8.35
N THR A 227 -8.15 19.07 8.13
CA THR A 227 -6.94 18.65 8.86
C THR A 227 -6.96 19.12 10.31
N ARG A 228 -7.54 20.31 10.57
CA ARG A 228 -7.81 20.86 11.91
C ARG A 228 -8.71 19.93 12.73
N ARG A 229 -9.87 19.49 12.18
CA ARG A 229 -10.80 18.58 12.88
C ARG A 229 -10.10 17.27 13.29
N ALA A 230 -9.30 16.69 12.40
CA ALA A 230 -8.55 15.46 12.67
C ALA A 230 -7.50 15.65 13.79
N LEU A 231 -6.70 16.73 13.76
CA LEU A 231 -5.71 17.01 14.79
C LEU A 231 -6.34 17.29 16.16
N VAL A 232 -7.41 18.08 16.22
CA VAL A 232 -8.13 18.39 17.46
C VAL A 232 -8.66 17.11 18.14
N SER A 233 -9.29 16.22 17.36
CA SER A 233 -9.78 14.93 17.88
C SER A 233 -8.63 14.06 18.42
N ARG A 234 -7.49 14.05 17.73
CA ARG A 234 -6.29 13.27 18.10
C ARG A 234 -5.61 13.81 19.38
N LEU A 235 -5.43 15.12 19.49
CA LEU A 235 -4.92 15.78 20.70
C LEU A 235 -5.85 15.54 21.90
N ALA A 236 -7.16 15.67 21.71
CA ALA A 236 -8.15 15.41 22.75
C ALA A 236 -8.17 13.93 23.19
N GLY A 237 -7.83 12.98 22.32
CA GLY A 237 -7.62 11.57 22.67
C GLY A 237 -6.36 11.36 23.50
N LEU A 238 -5.19 11.75 22.96
CA LEU A 238 -3.87 11.57 23.59
C LEU A 238 -3.77 12.17 25.00
N LEU A 239 -4.49 13.28 25.25
CA LEU A 239 -4.45 14.00 26.53
C LEU A 239 -5.52 13.53 27.54
N LYS A 240 -6.45 12.65 27.15
CA LYS A 240 -7.44 12.02 28.06
C LYS A 240 -6.93 10.78 28.78
N GLU A 241 -5.94 10.07 28.23
CA GLU A 241 -5.45 8.84 28.85
C GLU A 241 -4.72 9.11 30.19
N PRO A 242 -4.90 8.24 31.21
CA PRO A 242 -4.18 8.35 32.47
C PRO A 242 -2.69 8.04 32.24
N VAL A 243 -1.83 9.00 32.58
CA VAL A 243 -0.38 8.86 32.36
C VAL A 243 0.19 7.80 33.31
N PRO A 244 1.02 6.84 32.83
CA PRO A 244 1.81 5.96 33.68
C PRO A 244 2.68 6.77 34.66
N SER A 245 3.10 6.16 35.77
CA SER A 245 3.72 6.84 36.93
C SER A 245 5.14 7.43 36.72
N ASN A 246 5.54 7.76 35.50
CA ASN A 246 6.80 8.41 35.14
C ASN A 246 6.60 9.90 34.78
N LYS A 247 7.65 10.71 34.94
CA LYS A 247 7.64 12.19 34.89
C LYS A 247 7.52 12.81 33.47
N ASN A 248 6.66 12.26 32.62
CA ASN A 248 6.58 12.66 31.21
C ASN A 248 5.23 13.27 30.88
N TRP A 249 5.21 14.60 30.68
CA TRP A 249 3.98 15.37 30.50
C TRP A 249 4.12 16.36 29.36
N LEU A 250 3.36 16.13 28.29
CA LEU A 250 2.97 17.19 27.35
C LEU A 250 1.77 17.93 27.94
N LYS A 251 1.91 19.23 28.22
CA LYS A 251 0.82 20.13 28.59
C LYS A 251 0.56 21.11 27.44
N ILE A 252 -0.68 21.18 26.95
CA ILE A 252 -1.02 22.06 25.81
C ILE A 252 -2.03 23.12 26.23
N ALA A 253 -1.71 24.38 25.94
CA ALA A 253 -2.64 25.49 25.92
C ALA A 253 -2.98 25.81 24.45
N ILE A 254 -4.26 25.68 24.08
CA ILE A 254 -4.76 26.06 22.76
C ILE A 254 -5.49 27.40 22.91
N ILE A 255 -5.06 28.42 22.17
CA ILE A 255 -5.69 29.73 22.10
C ILE A 255 -6.34 29.85 20.72
N SER A 256 -7.66 29.98 20.68
CA SER A 256 -8.41 29.95 19.41
C SER A 256 -9.80 30.57 19.55
N ARG A 257 -10.52 30.66 18.43
CA ARG A 257 -11.99 30.82 18.45
C ARG A 257 -12.68 29.53 18.93
N ASP A 258 -14.01 29.50 18.84
CA ASP A 258 -14.77 28.30 19.10
C ASP A 258 -14.41 27.19 18.07
N ILE A 259 -13.97 26.02 18.55
CA ILE A 259 -13.55 24.88 17.73
C ILE A 259 -14.34 23.64 18.18
N PRO A 260 -15.16 23.06 17.28
CA PRO A 260 -15.82 21.78 17.53
C PRO A 260 -14.82 20.69 17.93
N GLY A 261 -15.05 20.09 19.10
CA GLY A 261 -14.21 19.03 19.68
C GLY A 261 -13.49 19.43 20.97
N LEU A 262 -13.23 20.72 21.22
CA LEU A 262 -12.57 21.20 22.45
C LEU A 262 -13.53 21.51 23.62
N HIS A 263 -14.86 21.46 23.40
CA HIS A 263 -15.87 21.80 24.42
C HIS A 263 -15.81 20.96 25.71
N ASN A 264 -15.21 19.77 25.67
CA ASN A 264 -15.09 18.87 26.82
C ASN A 264 -13.81 19.11 27.66
N CYS A 265 -13.09 20.21 27.41
CA CYS A 265 -11.81 20.53 28.04
C CYS A 265 -11.95 21.77 28.95
N PRO A 266 -11.09 21.93 29.98
CA PRO A 266 -11.05 23.15 30.79
C PRO A 266 -10.91 24.39 29.89
N ARG A 267 -11.88 25.30 30.01
CA ARG A 267 -12.06 26.41 29.06
C ARG A 267 -12.10 27.75 29.79
N ILE A 268 -11.14 28.61 29.50
CA ILE A 268 -11.18 30.03 29.83
C ILE A 268 -11.86 30.74 28.65
N ARG A 269 -12.81 31.63 28.93
CA ARG A 269 -13.53 32.40 27.89
C ARG A 269 -13.13 33.87 27.99
N LEU A 270 -12.72 34.45 26.87
CA LEU A 270 -12.46 35.89 26.72
C LEU A 270 -13.72 36.68 26.30
N ASP A 271 -14.81 35.96 26.02
CA ASP A 271 -16.10 36.50 25.57
C ASP A 271 -17.18 36.79 26.64
N PRO A 272 -17.09 36.44 27.94
CA PRO A 272 -18.23 36.61 28.84
C PRO A 272 -18.42 38.08 29.20
N ASP A 273 -19.62 38.59 28.98
CA ASP A 273 -20.05 39.98 29.24
C ASP A 273 -20.08 40.37 30.74
N ASN A 274 -19.39 39.64 31.62
CA ASN A 274 -19.41 39.78 33.09
C ASN A 274 -18.08 39.41 33.80
N ASP A 275 -16.95 39.22 33.10
CA ASP A 275 -15.65 39.07 33.78
C ASP A 275 -14.93 40.42 33.92
N GLU A 276 -14.94 40.96 35.15
CA GLU A 276 -14.29 42.25 35.49
C GLU A 276 -12.79 42.27 35.13
N SER A 277 -12.12 41.11 35.13
CA SER A 277 -10.68 40.98 34.86
C SER A 277 -10.37 41.22 33.38
N VAL A 278 -11.18 40.64 32.50
CA VAL A 278 -11.05 40.82 31.03
C VAL A 278 -11.54 42.21 30.61
N ALA A 279 -12.56 42.74 31.29
CA ALA A 279 -13.02 44.13 31.10
C ALA A 279 -11.94 45.16 31.51
N SER A 280 -11.12 44.86 32.53
CA SER A 280 -9.98 45.69 32.93
C SER A 280 -8.92 45.82 31.84
N ASP A 281 -8.60 44.74 31.12
CA ASP A 281 -7.61 44.76 30.03
C ASP A 281 -7.99 45.75 28.91
N ILE A 282 -9.26 45.74 28.46
CA ILE A 282 -9.72 46.68 27.44
C ILE A 282 -9.79 48.11 28.00
N GLY A 283 -10.13 48.29 29.29
CA GLY A 283 -10.01 49.56 30.00
C GLY A 283 -8.59 50.15 29.94
N GLN A 284 -7.58 49.33 30.24
CA GLN A 284 -6.17 49.73 30.17
C GLN A 284 -5.72 50.02 28.74
N PHE A 285 -6.13 49.20 27.77
CA PHE A 285 -5.83 49.42 26.35
C PHE A 285 -6.44 50.72 25.82
N VAL A 286 -7.73 50.98 26.08
CA VAL A 286 -8.40 52.24 25.72
C VAL A 286 -7.71 53.43 26.40
N SER A 287 -7.40 53.33 27.69
CA SER A 287 -6.69 54.39 28.43
C SER A 287 -5.29 54.68 27.86
N ALA A 288 -4.57 53.65 27.40
CA ALA A 288 -3.29 53.81 26.72
C ALA A 288 -3.45 54.48 25.36
N ARG A 289 -4.36 54.00 24.50
CA ARG A 289 -4.60 54.55 23.16
C ARG A 289 -5.12 55.99 23.20
N VAL A 290 -6.03 56.33 24.12
CA VAL A 290 -6.58 57.69 24.23
C VAL A 290 -5.52 58.74 24.58
N LYS A 291 -4.41 58.36 25.24
CA LYS A 291 -3.28 59.28 25.47
C LYS A 291 -2.63 59.75 24.17
N GLU A 292 -2.73 59.00 23.07
CA GLU A 292 -2.17 59.41 21.77
C GLU A 292 -2.92 60.62 21.17
N LEU A 293 -4.19 60.81 21.52
CA LEU A 293 -4.98 61.99 21.13
C LEU A 293 -4.46 63.29 21.78
N SER A 294 -3.50 63.22 22.71
CA SER A 294 -2.82 64.40 23.27
C SER A 294 -2.07 65.22 22.21
N GLN A 295 -1.85 64.66 21.01
CA GLN A 295 -1.29 65.35 19.84
C GLN A 295 -2.31 66.29 19.15
N ILE A 296 -3.62 66.11 19.40
CA ILE A 296 -4.70 66.88 18.78
C ILE A 296 -4.87 68.22 19.50
N LYS A 297 -4.95 69.31 18.72
CA LYS A 297 -5.07 70.66 19.25
C LYS A 297 -6.37 70.83 20.04
N GLY A 298 -6.23 71.21 21.31
CA GLY A 298 -7.34 71.45 22.23
C GLY A 298 -7.88 70.20 22.96
N PHE A 299 -7.22 69.04 22.81
CA PHE A 299 -7.60 67.82 23.53
C PHE A 299 -7.26 67.89 25.03
N ASN A 300 -6.04 68.34 25.37
CA ASN A 300 -5.53 68.36 26.74
C ASN A 300 -6.08 69.51 27.61
N ASP A 301 -6.84 70.44 27.04
CA ASP A 301 -7.32 71.66 27.73
C ASP A 301 -8.35 71.34 28.84
N ASP A 302 -8.95 70.16 28.83
CA ASP A 302 -9.92 69.71 29.83
C ASP A 302 -9.80 68.18 30.07
N PRO A 303 -9.45 67.72 31.28
CA PRO A 303 -9.39 66.30 31.62
C PRO A 303 -10.68 65.51 31.36
N GLN A 304 -11.85 66.15 31.42
CA GLN A 304 -13.14 65.50 31.15
C GLN A 304 -13.26 65.00 29.71
N LYS A 305 -12.56 65.63 28.75
CA LYS A 305 -12.53 65.19 27.35
C LYS A 305 -11.97 63.77 27.23
N SER A 306 -10.85 63.50 27.90
CA SER A 306 -10.22 62.18 27.91
C SER A 306 -11.13 61.12 28.54
N VAL A 307 -11.76 61.44 29.68
CA VAL A 307 -12.71 60.54 30.36
C VAL A 307 -13.94 60.25 29.48
N TYR A 308 -14.47 61.26 28.79
CA TYR A 308 -15.59 61.10 27.85
C TYR A 308 -15.21 60.18 26.68
N VAL A 309 -14.06 60.39 26.03
CA VAL A 309 -13.59 59.52 24.93
C VAL A 309 -13.40 58.08 25.42
N GLN A 310 -12.77 57.87 26.58
CA GLN A 310 -12.59 56.53 27.15
C GLN A 310 -13.93 55.82 27.39
N ARG A 311 -14.93 56.52 27.95
CA ARG A 311 -16.26 55.95 28.21
C ARG A 311 -16.99 55.57 26.93
N GLU A 312 -17.02 56.44 25.93
CA GLU A 312 -17.69 56.15 24.65
C GLU A 312 -17.01 54.99 23.91
N LEU A 313 -15.67 54.97 23.85
CA LEU A 313 -14.93 53.87 23.23
C LEU A 313 -15.17 52.54 23.95
N LEU A 314 -15.13 52.50 25.28
CA LEU A 314 -15.41 51.27 26.03
C LEU A 314 -16.82 50.76 25.75
N THR A 315 -17.83 51.64 25.86
CA THR A 315 -19.24 51.29 25.67
C THR A 315 -19.51 50.74 24.26
N ARG A 316 -18.97 51.37 23.22
CA ARG A 316 -19.22 50.98 21.82
C ARG A 316 -18.33 49.83 21.33
N SER A 317 -17.21 49.55 22.01
CA SER A 317 -16.29 48.46 21.63
C SER A 317 -16.83 47.05 21.84
N GLU A 318 -17.82 46.87 22.72
CA GLU A 318 -18.35 45.54 23.10
C GLU A 318 -17.22 44.55 23.49
N GLY A 319 -16.23 45.05 24.24
CA GLY A 319 -15.06 44.27 24.66
C GLY A 319 -14.06 43.93 23.54
N THR A 320 -14.09 44.65 22.41
CA THR A 320 -13.30 44.30 21.21
C THR A 320 -12.13 45.26 20.98
N PHE A 321 -10.90 44.80 21.25
CA PHE A 321 -9.67 45.60 21.06
C PHE A 321 -9.47 46.06 19.60
N LEU A 322 -9.84 45.22 18.62
CA LEU A 322 -9.75 45.57 17.20
C LEU A 322 -10.71 46.71 16.81
N TRP A 323 -11.91 46.77 17.41
CA TRP A 323 -12.84 47.89 17.22
C TRP A 323 -12.22 49.18 17.75
N VAL A 324 -11.59 49.12 18.93
CA VAL A 324 -10.87 50.28 19.51
C VAL A 324 -9.71 50.71 18.61
N GLY A 325 -9.02 49.76 17.97
CA GLY A 325 -8.03 50.05 16.92
C GLY A 325 -8.61 50.92 15.81
N PHE A 326 -9.62 50.43 15.09
CA PHE A 326 -10.26 51.16 13.99
C PHE A 326 -10.84 52.52 14.42
N ALA A 327 -11.51 52.57 15.58
CA ALA A 327 -12.03 53.82 16.13
C ALA A 327 -10.90 54.83 16.39
N MET A 328 -9.82 54.41 17.05
CA MET A 328 -8.67 55.27 17.33
C MET A 328 -7.96 55.74 16.06
N ASP A 329 -7.83 54.88 15.05
CA ASP A 329 -7.21 55.25 13.77
C ASP A 329 -8.05 56.28 12.99
N GLU A 330 -9.39 56.24 13.12
CA GLU A 330 -10.27 57.31 12.63
C GLU A 330 -10.10 58.61 13.45
N LEU A 331 -10.04 58.54 14.79
CA LEU A 331 -9.92 59.72 15.65
C LEU A 331 -8.56 60.41 15.53
N LEU A 332 -7.47 59.67 15.34
CA LEU A 332 -6.12 60.19 15.16
C LEU A 332 -5.92 60.95 13.84
N GLN A 333 -6.80 60.76 12.85
CA GLN A 333 -6.79 61.53 11.60
C GLN A 333 -7.42 62.93 11.75
N LYS A 334 -8.14 63.19 12.86
CA LYS A 334 -8.85 64.45 13.10
C LYS A 334 -7.90 65.50 13.68
N ARG A 335 -8.11 66.78 13.34
CA ARG A 335 -7.20 67.90 13.69
C ARG A 335 -7.68 68.75 14.86
N THR A 336 -8.97 68.65 15.20
CA THR A 336 -9.59 69.44 16.27
C THR A 336 -10.48 68.58 17.18
N TRP A 337 -10.67 69.02 18.43
CA TRP A 337 -11.60 68.37 19.37
C TRP A 337 -13.03 68.24 18.81
N THR A 338 -13.52 69.22 18.05
CA THR A 338 -14.86 69.18 17.45
C THR A 338 -14.98 68.05 16.42
N GLU A 339 -13.97 67.86 15.57
CA GLU A 339 -13.93 66.74 14.62
C GLU A 339 -13.87 65.38 15.33
N VAL A 340 -13.11 65.28 16.43
CA VAL A 340 -13.06 64.08 17.29
C VAL A 340 -14.44 63.77 17.87
N LEU A 341 -15.15 64.79 18.39
CA LEU A 341 -16.47 64.64 18.99
C LEU A 341 -17.54 64.21 17.97
N CYS A 342 -17.58 64.83 16.78
CA CYS A 342 -18.50 64.41 15.72
C CYS A 342 -18.22 62.96 15.27
N SER A 343 -16.95 62.61 15.08
CA SER A 343 -16.55 61.26 14.66
C SER A 343 -16.92 60.21 15.73
N LEU A 344 -16.75 60.53 17.01
CA LEU A 344 -17.19 59.69 18.14
C LEU A 344 -18.70 59.45 18.15
N GLN A 345 -19.51 60.44 17.76
CA GLN A 345 -20.97 60.28 17.68
C GLN A 345 -21.37 59.34 16.54
N GLU A 346 -20.69 59.42 15.40
CA GLU A 346 -20.92 58.61 14.19
C GLU A 346 -20.32 57.19 14.24
N LEU A 347 -19.44 56.88 15.20
CA LEU A 347 -18.85 55.55 15.34
C LEU A 347 -19.91 54.50 15.76
N PRO A 348 -20.14 53.44 14.96
CA PRO A 348 -21.12 52.41 15.29
C PRO A 348 -20.58 51.43 16.35
N SER A 349 -21.47 50.88 17.18
CA SER A 349 -21.10 49.86 18.18
C SER A 349 -20.83 48.50 17.54
N GLY A 350 -19.83 47.78 18.07
CA GLY A 350 -19.51 46.43 17.66
C GLY A 350 -18.75 46.32 16.33
N LEU A 351 -17.93 45.27 16.21
CA LEU A 351 -17.07 45.05 15.05
C LEU A 351 -17.83 44.83 13.71
N PRO A 352 -18.96 44.11 13.65
CA PRO A 352 -19.72 43.92 12.40
C PRO A 352 -20.24 45.24 11.80
N ALA A 353 -20.62 46.20 12.65
CA ALA A 353 -21.15 47.47 12.20
C ALA A 353 -20.06 48.42 11.66
N ILE A 354 -18.81 48.28 12.15
CA ILE A 354 -17.64 48.94 11.53
C ILE A 354 -17.41 48.40 10.11
N TYR A 355 -17.44 47.08 9.91
CA TYR A 355 -17.32 46.51 8.55
C TYR A 355 -18.49 46.88 7.65
N SER A 356 -19.71 46.95 8.19
CA SER A 356 -20.87 47.50 7.48
C SER A 356 -20.62 48.93 6.99
N ARG A 357 -20.14 49.81 7.88
CA ARG A 357 -19.82 51.22 7.55
C ARG A 357 -18.69 51.32 6.51
N MET A 358 -17.66 50.47 6.60
CA MET A 358 -16.57 50.42 5.62
C MET A 358 -17.07 50.03 4.22
N LEU A 359 -17.90 48.98 4.11
CA LEU A 359 -18.45 48.51 2.82
C LEU A 359 -19.47 49.49 2.22
N LEU A 360 -20.34 50.08 3.04
CA LEU A 360 -21.28 51.12 2.60
C LEU A 360 -20.56 52.40 2.13
N GLY A 361 -19.40 52.70 2.73
CA GLY A 361 -18.54 53.82 2.36
C GLY A 361 -17.82 53.68 1.02
N ILE A 362 -17.83 52.51 0.38
CA ILE A 362 -17.26 52.31 -0.95
C ILE A 362 -18.11 53.07 -1.99
N PRO A 363 -17.55 53.98 -2.80
CA PRO A 363 -18.29 54.74 -3.82
C PRO A 363 -18.97 53.83 -4.83
N ASN A 364 -20.15 54.24 -5.31
CA ASN A 364 -21.01 53.42 -6.17
C ASN A 364 -20.27 52.88 -7.41
N GLU A 365 -19.45 53.70 -8.08
CA GLU A 365 -18.69 53.31 -9.27
C GLU A 365 -17.61 52.23 -9.02
N HIS A 366 -17.24 51.98 -7.76
CA HIS A 366 -16.18 51.02 -7.40
C HIS A 366 -16.72 49.74 -6.75
N ARG A 367 -17.98 49.72 -6.29
CA ARG A 367 -18.56 48.60 -5.54
C ARG A 367 -18.47 47.25 -6.26
N ASP A 368 -18.77 47.21 -7.56
CA ASP A 368 -18.72 45.97 -8.34
C ASP A 368 -17.30 45.38 -8.41
N MET A 369 -16.28 46.23 -8.58
CA MET A 369 -14.88 45.82 -8.61
C MET A 369 -14.40 45.37 -7.22
N SER A 370 -14.74 46.13 -6.17
CA SER A 370 -14.45 45.74 -4.79
C SER A 370 -15.13 44.41 -4.41
N ARG A 371 -16.36 44.16 -4.88
CA ARG A 371 -17.07 42.88 -4.68
C ARG A 371 -16.30 41.71 -5.31
N LEU A 372 -15.81 41.87 -6.54
CA LEU A 372 -15.00 40.85 -7.23
C LEU A 372 -13.64 40.62 -6.54
N ILE A 373 -12.94 41.68 -6.14
CA ILE A 373 -11.67 41.60 -5.42
C ILE A 373 -11.86 40.87 -4.08
N LEU A 374 -12.81 41.31 -3.25
CA LEU A 374 -13.08 40.68 -1.96
C LEU A 374 -13.53 39.22 -2.10
N ARG A 375 -14.28 38.87 -3.17
CA ARG A 375 -14.67 37.48 -3.48
C ARG A 375 -13.45 36.59 -3.73
N TRP A 376 -12.53 37.02 -4.59
CA TRP A 376 -11.29 36.28 -4.85
C TRP A 376 -10.40 36.16 -3.61
N VAL A 377 -10.18 37.26 -2.87
CA VAL A 377 -9.34 37.25 -1.66
C VAL A 377 -9.96 36.41 -0.54
N THR A 378 -11.29 36.25 -0.49
CA THR A 378 -12.00 35.41 0.49
C THR A 378 -11.88 33.92 0.23
N LEU A 379 -11.93 33.50 -1.04
CA LEU A 379 -12.13 32.09 -1.44
C LEU A 379 -10.99 31.47 -2.24
N ALA A 380 -9.96 32.24 -2.60
CA ALA A 380 -8.76 31.66 -3.21
C ALA A 380 -8.10 30.66 -2.24
N VAL A 381 -7.69 29.50 -2.76
CA VAL A 381 -6.98 28.43 -2.03
C VAL A 381 -5.69 28.91 -1.34
N ARG A 382 -5.06 29.97 -1.88
CA ARG A 382 -3.92 30.67 -1.32
C ARG A 382 -4.04 32.18 -1.59
N PRO A 383 -3.31 33.05 -0.87
CA PRO A 383 -3.14 34.45 -1.25
C PRO A 383 -2.73 34.58 -2.73
N LEU A 384 -3.38 35.49 -3.45
CA LEU A 384 -3.05 35.81 -4.84
C LEU A 384 -1.98 36.90 -4.87
N GLY A 385 -1.11 36.86 -5.89
CA GLY A 385 -0.25 37.99 -6.24
C GLY A 385 -1.05 39.12 -6.93
N LEU A 386 -0.53 40.35 -6.93
CA LEU A 386 -1.19 41.49 -7.60
C LEU A 386 -1.58 41.19 -9.05
N GLU A 387 -0.69 40.59 -9.84
CA GLU A 387 -1.00 40.28 -11.25
C GLU A 387 -2.02 39.15 -11.41
N GLU A 388 -2.02 38.17 -10.50
CA GLU A 388 -3.00 37.09 -10.50
C GLU A 388 -4.39 37.62 -10.19
N LEU A 389 -4.52 38.47 -9.16
CA LEU A 389 -5.77 39.14 -8.81
C LEU A 389 -6.27 40.05 -9.93
N ALA A 390 -5.37 40.80 -10.59
CA ALA A 390 -5.72 41.63 -11.74
C ALA A 390 -6.34 40.82 -12.88
N ALA A 391 -5.78 39.65 -13.17
CA ALA A 391 -6.33 38.72 -14.15
C ALA A 391 -7.63 38.05 -13.66
N ALA A 392 -7.76 37.70 -12.38
CA ALA A 392 -8.93 37.04 -11.80
C ALA A 392 -10.16 37.95 -11.70
N ALA A 393 -9.97 39.20 -11.27
CA ALA A 393 -11.02 40.22 -11.18
C ALA A 393 -11.22 41.00 -12.49
N CYS A 394 -10.48 40.67 -13.56
CA CYS A 394 -10.53 41.33 -14.87
C CYS A 394 -10.30 42.85 -14.82
N ILE A 395 -9.33 43.30 -14.01
CA ILE A 395 -8.98 44.72 -13.84
C ILE A 395 -8.42 45.28 -15.15
N GLN A 396 -9.12 46.23 -15.75
CA GLN A 396 -8.74 46.82 -17.03
C GLN A 396 -7.71 47.93 -16.86
N SER A 397 -6.75 48.00 -17.79
CA SER A 397 -5.81 49.11 -17.92
C SER A 397 -5.74 49.54 -19.38
N SER A 398 -5.73 50.86 -19.62
CA SER A 398 -5.63 51.46 -20.95
C SER A 398 -4.23 51.36 -21.57
N SER A 399 -3.25 50.81 -20.85
CA SER A 399 -1.85 50.72 -21.26
C SER A 399 -1.30 49.29 -21.23
N SER A 400 -0.38 48.99 -22.14
CA SER A 400 0.38 47.74 -22.14
C SER A 400 1.49 47.70 -21.08
N SER A 401 1.82 48.83 -20.44
CA SER A 401 2.88 48.91 -19.42
C SER A 401 2.55 48.15 -18.13
N GLN A 402 3.44 47.26 -17.73
CA GLN A 402 3.31 46.44 -16.50
C GLN A 402 3.22 47.30 -15.23
N ALA A 403 3.98 48.39 -15.16
CA ALA A 403 3.92 49.33 -14.03
C ALA A 403 2.54 50.01 -13.90
N ILE A 404 1.90 50.37 -15.02
CA ILE A 404 0.57 51.00 -15.02
C ILE A 404 -0.51 49.98 -14.67
N LYS A 405 -0.40 48.72 -15.12
CA LYS A 405 -1.29 47.63 -14.69
C LYS A 405 -1.19 47.35 -13.19
N ARG A 406 0.03 47.31 -12.66
CA ARG A 406 0.30 47.15 -11.22
C ARG A 406 -0.33 48.29 -10.41
N GLN A 407 -0.18 49.54 -10.85
CA GLN A 407 -0.80 50.68 -10.17
C GLN A 407 -2.33 50.62 -10.22
N ALA A 408 -2.94 50.36 -11.38
CA ALA A 408 -4.39 50.22 -11.50
C ALA A 408 -4.98 49.13 -10.58
N THR A 409 -4.21 48.05 -10.33
CA THR A 409 -4.57 47.01 -9.36
C THR A 409 -4.50 47.52 -7.92
N LEU A 410 -3.46 48.26 -7.56
CA LEU A 410 -3.33 48.88 -6.23
C LEU A 410 -4.44 49.91 -5.98
N ASP A 411 -4.78 50.72 -6.99
CA ASP A 411 -5.87 51.69 -6.93
C ASP A 411 -7.22 50.97 -6.70
N ALA A 412 -7.50 49.90 -7.45
CA ALA A 412 -8.70 49.07 -7.27
C ALA A 412 -8.77 48.39 -5.89
N ILE A 413 -7.64 47.92 -5.36
CA ILE A 413 -7.52 47.37 -4.00
C ILE A 413 -7.82 48.46 -2.95
N SER A 414 -7.35 49.70 -3.15
CA SER A 414 -7.54 50.80 -2.19
C SER A 414 -9.01 51.12 -1.91
N HIS A 415 -9.90 50.91 -2.90
CA HIS A 415 -11.34 51.08 -2.72
C HIS A 415 -12.00 50.00 -1.85
N CYS A 416 -11.33 48.88 -1.57
CA CYS A 416 -11.84 47.85 -0.65
C CYS A 416 -11.69 48.25 0.82
N GLY A 417 -11.16 49.44 1.11
CA GLY A 417 -10.93 49.96 2.47
C GLY A 417 -9.89 49.16 3.25
N PRO A 418 -9.76 49.39 4.57
CA PRO A 418 -8.81 48.69 5.45
C PRO A 418 -9.27 47.26 5.80
N LEU A 419 -9.95 46.58 4.87
CA LEU A 419 -10.31 45.17 4.99
C LEU A 419 -9.15 44.27 4.55
N ILE A 420 -8.44 44.68 3.49
CA ILE A 420 -7.34 43.96 2.86
C ILE A 420 -6.10 44.83 2.74
N GLN A 421 -4.93 44.20 2.70
CA GLN A 421 -3.62 44.84 2.53
C GLN A 421 -2.79 44.08 1.49
N VAL A 422 -1.73 44.74 1.01
CA VAL A 422 -0.74 44.15 0.11
C VAL A 422 0.59 44.02 0.86
N GLN A 423 1.07 42.79 1.03
CA GLN A 423 2.34 42.48 1.69
C GLN A 423 3.18 41.60 0.76
N GLU A 424 4.42 42.02 0.47
CA GLU A 424 5.36 41.27 -0.38
C GLU A 424 4.76 40.80 -1.72
N ASP A 425 3.99 41.69 -2.36
CA ASP A 425 3.24 41.47 -3.61
C ASP A 425 2.03 40.53 -3.55
N THR A 426 1.68 40.03 -2.37
CA THR A 426 0.50 39.20 -2.12
C THR A 426 -0.62 40.00 -1.43
N ILE A 427 -1.88 39.67 -1.72
CA ILE A 427 -3.06 40.29 -1.06
C ILE A 427 -3.56 39.41 0.08
N SER A 428 -3.73 39.98 1.26
CA SER A 428 -4.30 39.31 2.44
C SER A 428 -5.28 40.21 3.21
N PHE A 429 -6.06 39.63 4.12
CA PHE A 429 -6.91 40.42 5.03
C PHE A 429 -6.08 41.10 6.12
N ILE A 430 -6.40 42.34 6.48
CA ILE A 430 -5.79 42.99 7.66
C ILE A 430 -6.17 42.23 8.94
N HIS A 431 -7.39 41.71 9.01
CA HIS A 431 -7.81 40.82 10.08
C HIS A 431 -8.85 39.80 9.61
N GLN A 432 -8.72 38.54 10.03
CA GLN A 432 -9.58 37.42 9.60
C GLN A 432 -11.08 37.70 9.82
N SER A 433 -11.47 38.51 10.81
CA SER A 433 -12.87 38.92 11.03
C SER A 433 -13.53 39.67 9.88
N ALA A 434 -12.76 40.35 9.02
CA ALA A 434 -13.29 40.94 7.80
C ALA A 434 -13.72 39.84 6.81
N ARG A 435 -12.92 38.78 6.68
CA ARG A 435 -13.25 37.58 5.89
C ARG A 435 -14.49 36.87 6.44
N ASP A 436 -14.55 36.68 7.75
CA ASP A 436 -15.69 36.01 8.40
C ASP A 436 -16.99 36.85 8.27
N TYR A 437 -16.88 38.18 8.31
CA TYR A 437 -18.01 39.08 8.06
C TYR A 437 -18.53 38.97 6.63
N LEU A 438 -17.66 38.85 5.62
CA LEU A 438 -18.09 38.60 4.24
C LEU A 438 -18.76 37.23 4.08
N LEU A 439 -18.32 36.22 4.85
CA LEU A 439 -18.83 34.84 4.86
C LEU A 439 -20.05 34.60 5.78
N ARG A 440 -20.65 35.66 6.32
CA ARG A 440 -21.78 35.56 7.28
C ARG A 440 -22.99 34.82 6.70
N GLU A 441 -23.60 33.96 7.52
CA GLU A 441 -24.77 33.16 7.12
C GLU A 441 -26.05 33.99 7.03
N LYS A 442 -26.25 34.94 7.96
CA LYS A 442 -27.44 35.79 8.02
C LYS A 442 -27.45 36.78 6.85
N GLN A 443 -28.58 36.86 6.15
CA GLN A 443 -28.86 37.89 5.14
C GLN A 443 -28.96 39.28 5.76
N ASP A 444 -28.62 40.30 4.96
CA ASP A 444 -28.78 41.71 5.34
C ASP A 444 -30.06 42.32 4.78
N ASP A 445 -30.69 43.19 5.58
CA ASP A 445 -31.81 44.03 5.14
C ASP A 445 -31.35 45.14 4.16
N SER A 446 -30.03 45.38 4.05
CA SER A 446 -29.41 46.33 3.13
C SER A 446 -28.91 45.62 1.88
N GLU A 447 -29.54 45.91 0.73
CA GLU A 447 -29.19 45.39 -0.59
C GLU A 447 -27.69 45.53 -0.89
N ILE A 448 -27.07 46.65 -0.52
CA ILE A 448 -25.63 46.91 -0.72
C ILE A 448 -24.77 45.95 0.11
N LEU A 449 -25.16 45.64 1.35
CA LEU A 449 -24.40 44.73 2.21
C LEU A 449 -24.59 43.28 1.79
N GLU A 450 -25.83 42.91 1.42
CA GLU A 450 -26.16 41.59 0.87
C GLU A 450 -25.36 41.30 -0.41
N ASP A 451 -25.17 42.30 -1.26
CA ASP A 451 -24.28 42.24 -2.43
C ASP A 451 -22.81 41.92 -2.09
N PHE A 452 -22.33 42.32 -0.91
CA PHE A 452 -21.00 41.96 -0.39
C PHE A 452 -21.00 40.66 0.43
N ARG A 453 -22.15 40.01 0.66
CA ARG A 453 -22.23 38.69 1.29
C ARG A 453 -21.74 37.64 0.30
N ILE A 454 -20.81 36.80 0.73
CA ILE A 454 -20.20 35.75 -0.09
C ILE A 454 -20.78 34.42 0.34
N GLU A 455 -21.69 33.88 -0.47
CA GLU A 455 -22.12 32.49 -0.36
C GLU A 455 -21.06 31.56 -0.97
N PRO A 456 -20.35 30.72 -0.19
CA PRO A 456 -19.16 30.01 -0.68
C PRO A 456 -19.43 29.12 -1.89
N LYS A 457 -20.54 28.37 -1.86
CA LYS A 457 -20.93 27.43 -2.93
C LYS A 457 -21.09 28.12 -4.29
N LYS A 458 -21.84 29.24 -4.30
CA LYS A 458 -22.09 30.03 -5.51
C LYS A 458 -20.82 30.73 -5.99
N ALA A 459 -20.05 31.32 -5.08
CA ALA A 459 -18.84 32.04 -5.45
C ALA A 459 -17.70 31.10 -5.92
N HIS A 460 -17.58 29.89 -5.37
CA HIS A 460 -16.65 28.88 -5.89
C HIS A 460 -16.96 28.48 -7.34
N LEU A 461 -18.25 28.43 -7.73
CA LEU A 461 -18.66 28.18 -9.11
C LEU A 461 -18.17 29.28 -10.08
N GLU A 462 -18.25 30.55 -9.67
CA GLU A 462 -17.78 31.70 -10.46
C GLU A 462 -16.24 31.74 -10.58
N LEU A 463 -15.53 31.42 -9.47
CA LEU A 463 -14.07 31.26 -9.46
C LEU A 463 -13.65 30.12 -10.41
N LEU A 464 -14.35 28.99 -10.36
CA LEU A 464 -14.16 27.85 -11.26
C LEU A 464 -14.37 28.25 -12.73
N GLN A 465 -15.46 28.93 -13.06
CA GLN A 465 -15.73 29.43 -14.42
C GLN A 465 -14.56 30.27 -14.95
N THR A 466 -14.01 31.14 -14.10
CA THR A 466 -12.88 32.01 -14.44
C THR A 466 -11.59 31.21 -14.65
N CYS A 467 -11.28 30.23 -13.79
CA CYS A 467 -10.13 29.35 -13.95
C CYS A 467 -10.22 28.49 -15.23
N ILE A 468 -11.39 27.87 -15.50
CA ILE A 468 -11.60 27.06 -16.70
C ILE A 468 -11.55 27.94 -17.97
N LYS A 469 -12.09 29.16 -17.93
CA LYS A 469 -11.96 30.15 -19.02
C LYS A 469 -10.48 30.53 -19.25
N CYS A 470 -9.72 30.77 -18.19
CA CYS A 470 -8.28 31.07 -18.26
C CYS A 470 -7.49 29.93 -18.94
N ILE A 471 -7.71 28.68 -18.50
CA ILE A 471 -7.10 27.48 -19.10
C ILE A 471 -7.49 27.36 -20.58
N ASN A 472 -8.77 27.51 -20.91
CA ASN A 472 -9.28 27.46 -22.28
C ASN A 472 -8.85 28.64 -23.17
N GLN A 473 -8.21 29.68 -22.63
CA GLN A 473 -7.68 30.81 -23.41
C GLN A 473 -6.14 30.84 -23.50
N SER A 474 -5.47 29.85 -22.89
CA SER A 474 -4.00 29.73 -22.85
C SER A 474 -3.40 28.97 -24.05
N SER A 475 -2.08 28.95 -24.17
CA SER A 475 -1.36 28.09 -25.13
C SER A 475 -1.61 26.59 -25.00
N LEU A 476 -2.25 26.10 -23.93
CA LEU A 476 -2.65 24.70 -23.76
C LEU A 476 -3.61 24.21 -24.87
N GLN A 477 -4.19 25.10 -25.68
CA GLN A 477 -5.00 24.73 -26.86
C GLN A 477 -4.20 24.28 -28.10
N ARG A 478 -2.87 24.46 -28.14
CA ARG A 478 -2.06 24.17 -29.35
C ARG A 478 -1.85 22.66 -29.58
N SER A 479 -1.77 22.23 -30.85
CA SER A 479 -1.55 20.82 -31.19
C SER A 479 -0.14 20.33 -30.82
N ALA A 480 0.00 19.04 -30.58
CA ALA A 480 1.20 18.44 -30.01
C ALA A 480 2.38 18.30 -30.99
N ASP A 481 2.22 18.65 -32.27
CA ASP A 481 3.20 18.47 -33.35
C ASP A 481 4.48 19.34 -33.19
N VAL A 482 4.55 20.15 -32.12
CA VAL A 482 5.68 21.01 -31.76
C VAL A 482 6.35 20.57 -30.43
N LEU A 483 5.81 19.55 -29.74
CA LEU A 483 6.34 19.04 -28.48
C LEU A 483 7.14 17.74 -28.69
N ASP A 484 8.29 17.90 -29.35
CA ASP A 484 9.29 16.84 -29.56
C ASP A 484 9.88 16.43 -28.19
N TYR A 485 9.54 15.22 -27.72
CA TYR A 485 9.64 14.78 -26.32
C TYR A 485 11.09 14.79 -25.77
N PRO A 486 11.45 15.68 -24.81
CA PRO A 486 12.71 15.61 -24.08
C PRO A 486 12.52 14.95 -22.70
N SER A 487 13.64 14.55 -22.09
CA SER A 487 13.75 13.95 -20.75
C SER A 487 12.82 14.54 -19.66
N PRO A 488 12.33 13.75 -18.68
CA PRO A 488 11.39 14.16 -17.61
C PRO A 488 11.78 15.35 -16.71
N LEU A 489 12.94 15.97 -16.90
CA LEU A 489 13.52 17.00 -16.03
C LEU A 489 13.45 18.44 -16.58
N VAL A 490 12.89 18.68 -17.78
CA VAL A 490 13.00 19.99 -18.47
C VAL A 490 11.65 20.57 -18.95
N GLY A 491 10.55 19.80 -18.86
CA GLY A 491 9.33 20.04 -19.65
C GLY A 491 8.62 21.40 -19.49
N PHE A 492 8.44 21.92 -18.27
CA PHE A 492 7.54 23.07 -18.06
C PHE A 492 8.15 24.42 -18.43
N ASN A 493 9.47 24.60 -18.26
CA ASN A 493 10.14 25.78 -18.79
C ASN A 493 10.07 25.80 -20.33
N PHE A 494 10.11 24.64 -21.00
CA PHE A 494 10.07 24.58 -22.46
C PHE A 494 8.75 25.08 -23.07
N VAL A 495 7.61 24.88 -22.38
CA VAL A 495 6.29 25.39 -22.82
C VAL A 495 6.21 26.93 -22.71
N LEU A 496 6.93 27.53 -21.77
CA LEU A 496 6.97 28.99 -21.58
C LEU A 496 8.15 29.67 -22.30
N THR A 497 9.24 28.95 -22.59
CA THR A 497 10.42 29.44 -23.34
C THR A 497 10.83 28.43 -24.41
N SER A 498 10.37 28.63 -25.64
CA SER A 498 10.81 27.84 -26.81
C SER A 498 12.12 28.38 -27.40
N VAL A 499 13.15 27.53 -27.47
CA VAL A 499 14.36 27.76 -28.27
C VAL A 499 14.55 26.58 -29.21
N ASP A 500 14.59 26.85 -30.51
CA ASP A 500 14.74 25.82 -31.55
C ASP A 500 16.23 25.57 -31.91
N ARG A 501 16.54 24.40 -32.49
CA ARG A 501 17.89 23.94 -32.90
C ARG A 501 18.46 24.68 -34.12
N GLY A 502 18.22 26.00 -34.21
CA GLY A 502 18.71 26.90 -35.26
C GLY A 502 19.28 28.23 -34.74
N GLY A 503 19.33 28.44 -33.42
CA GLY A 503 19.99 29.61 -32.83
C GLY A 503 19.35 30.98 -33.14
N LYS A 504 18.07 31.00 -33.52
CA LYS A 504 17.30 32.23 -33.73
C LYS A 504 16.19 32.36 -32.68
N ASN A 505 16.25 33.44 -31.91
CA ASN A 505 15.26 33.75 -30.88
C ASN A 505 13.87 34.00 -31.50
N MET A 506 12.93 33.09 -31.29
CA MET A 506 11.51 33.44 -31.34
C MET A 506 11.15 34.25 -30.09
N LYS A 507 10.30 35.27 -30.25
CA LYS A 507 9.75 36.02 -29.12
C LYS A 507 8.90 35.08 -28.25
N ALA A 508 9.13 35.08 -26.94
CA ALA A 508 8.24 34.43 -25.99
C ALA A 508 6.79 34.95 -26.17
N PRO A 509 5.75 34.10 -26.00
CA PRO A 509 4.36 34.52 -26.19
C PRO A 509 3.96 35.50 -25.08
N SER A 510 3.96 36.80 -25.41
CA SER A 510 3.71 37.91 -24.48
C SER A 510 2.22 38.09 -24.12
N GLN A 511 1.48 36.98 -23.95
CA GLN A 511 0.01 36.96 -23.82
C GLN A 511 -0.55 35.87 -22.88
N GLU A 512 0.28 35.10 -22.16
CA GLU A 512 -0.25 34.21 -21.13
C GLU A 512 -0.82 35.01 -19.94
N SER A 513 -1.91 34.52 -19.36
CA SER A 513 -2.52 35.13 -18.18
C SER A 513 -1.70 34.82 -16.93
N SER A 514 -1.40 35.84 -16.10
CA SER A 514 -0.71 35.63 -14.82
C SER A 514 -1.49 34.67 -13.88
N LEU A 515 -2.82 34.55 -14.04
CA LEU A 515 -3.66 33.60 -13.31
C LEU A 515 -3.44 32.13 -13.73
N LEU A 516 -2.81 31.84 -14.88
CA LEU A 516 -2.77 30.49 -15.45
C LEU A 516 -2.17 29.44 -14.50
N ALA A 517 -1.08 29.79 -13.80
CA ALA A 517 -0.44 28.88 -12.85
C ALA A 517 -1.37 28.51 -11.67
N TYR A 518 -2.08 29.51 -11.14
CA TYR A 518 -3.10 29.31 -10.12
C TYR A 518 -4.25 28.45 -10.66
N ALA A 519 -4.79 28.82 -11.84
CA ALA A 519 -5.91 28.13 -12.46
C ALA A 519 -5.60 26.65 -12.70
N VAL A 520 -4.45 26.33 -13.30
CA VAL A 520 -4.00 24.94 -13.58
C VAL A 520 -3.99 24.09 -12.31
N LEU A 521 -3.52 24.63 -11.18
CA LEU A 521 -3.34 23.89 -9.93
C LEU A 521 -4.58 23.82 -9.03
N HIS A 522 -5.39 24.87 -8.98
CA HIS A 522 -6.38 25.08 -7.91
C HIS A 522 -7.85 25.06 -8.38
N TRP A 523 -8.13 25.03 -9.69
CA TRP A 523 -9.50 24.84 -10.17
C TRP A 523 -10.21 23.59 -9.58
N PRO A 524 -9.54 22.44 -9.33
CA PRO A 524 -10.22 21.27 -8.77
C PRO A 524 -10.77 21.51 -7.36
N GLU A 525 -10.11 22.34 -6.55
CA GLU A 525 -10.58 22.68 -5.20
C GLU A 525 -11.80 23.60 -5.25
N HIS A 526 -11.87 24.52 -6.22
CA HIS A 526 -13.08 25.30 -6.48
C HIS A 526 -14.24 24.42 -6.99
N ALA A 527 -13.95 23.39 -7.77
CA ALA A 527 -14.98 22.42 -8.18
C ALA A 527 -15.52 21.59 -6.99
N LYS A 528 -14.67 21.21 -6.02
CA LYS A 528 -15.10 20.58 -4.76
C LYS A 528 -15.90 21.51 -3.86
N GLY A 529 -15.61 22.81 -3.87
CA GLY A 529 -16.32 23.83 -3.08
C GLY A 529 -17.74 24.18 -3.59
N CYS A 530 -18.14 23.69 -4.77
CA CYS A 530 -19.48 23.85 -5.33
C CYS A 530 -20.49 22.89 -4.66
N SER A 531 -21.81 23.12 -4.84
CA SER A 531 -22.82 22.17 -4.36
C SER A 531 -22.85 20.91 -5.22
N THR A 532 -23.03 19.72 -4.63
CA THR A 532 -23.17 18.47 -5.40
C THR A 532 -24.41 18.44 -6.31
N GLN A 533 -25.39 19.29 -6.03
CA GLN A 533 -26.64 19.41 -6.79
C GLN A 533 -26.62 20.53 -7.86
N ASP A 534 -25.51 21.27 -8.03
CA ASP A 534 -25.42 22.34 -9.02
C ASP A 534 -25.26 21.80 -10.45
N VAL A 535 -26.37 21.77 -11.20
CA VAL A 535 -26.38 21.43 -12.64
C VAL A 535 -25.34 22.25 -13.42
N ALA A 536 -25.16 23.53 -13.05
CA ALA A 536 -24.22 24.45 -13.65
C ALA A 536 -22.74 24.01 -13.54
N LEU A 537 -22.36 23.23 -12.50
CA LEU A 537 -20.99 22.69 -12.38
C LEU A 537 -20.69 21.72 -13.52
N SER A 538 -21.65 20.84 -13.83
CA SER A 538 -21.51 19.86 -14.89
C SER A 538 -21.42 20.54 -16.26
N ASP A 539 -22.21 21.59 -16.51
CA ASP A 539 -22.20 22.35 -17.76
C ASP A 539 -20.86 23.06 -18.03
N ILE A 540 -20.15 23.52 -17.00
CA ILE A 540 -18.81 24.12 -17.12
C ILE A 540 -17.74 23.08 -17.45
N LEU A 541 -17.79 21.91 -16.79
CA LEU A 541 -16.72 20.91 -16.86
C LEU A 541 -16.89 19.90 -18.01
N LYS A 542 -18.11 19.64 -18.49
CA LYS A 542 -18.39 18.75 -19.64
C LYS A 542 -17.61 19.12 -20.91
N PRO A 543 -17.56 20.39 -21.36
CA PRO A 543 -16.75 20.78 -22.53
C PRO A 543 -15.26 20.51 -22.34
N PHE A 544 -14.75 20.61 -21.11
CA PHE A 544 -13.35 20.38 -20.78
C PHE A 544 -13.02 18.87 -20.74
N PHE A 545 -13.87 18.05 -20.09
CA PHE A 545 -13.71 16.60 -19.94
C PHE A 545 -14.34 15.78 -21.09
N HIS A 546 -13.79 15.89 -22.31
CA HIS A 546 -14.16 15.02 -23.44
C HIS A 546 -12.96 14.24 -24.00
N GLU A 547 -13.21 13.07 -24.62
CA GLU A 547 -12.15 12.08 -24.96
C GLU A 547 -11.07 12.60 -25.93
N ASN A 548 -11.37 13.63 -26.71
CA ASN A 548 -10.46 14.23 -27.70
C ASN A 548 -9.95 15.63 -27.27
N SER A 549 -10.08 15.98 -25.99
CA SER A 549 -9.72 17.31 -25.47
C SER A 549 -8.21 17.50 -25.40
N ILE A 550 -7.64 18.15 -26.42
CA ILE A 550 -6.23 18.57 -26.46
C ILE A 550 -5.89 19.41 -25.22
N VAL A 551 -6.79 20.32 -24.84
CA VAL A 551 -6.63 21.19 -23.66
C VAL A 551 -6.55 20.39 -22.37
N LEU A 552 -7.41 19.37 -22.19
CA LEU A 552 -7.36 18.49 -21.02
C LEU A 552 -6.06 17.70 -20.94
N ARG A 553 -5.59 17.14 -22.07
CA ARG A 553 -4.35 16.37 -22.13
C ARG A 553 -3.14 17.24 -21.78
N ASN A 554 -3.06 18.44 -22.37
CA ASN A 554 -2.00 19.40 -22.10
C ASN A 554 -2.08 19.93 -20.66
N TRP A 555 -3.28 20.21 -20.14
CA TRP A 555 -3.50 20.56 -18.74
C TRP A 555 -3.07 19.44 -17.78
N TRP A 556 -3.37 18.18 -18.07
CA TRP A 556 -2.99 17.05 -17.21
C TRP A 556 -1.46 16.93 -17.08
N ILE A 557 -0.74 17.06 -18.21
CA ILE A 557 0.74 17.09 -18.22
C ILE A 557 1.25 18.27 -17.38
N ALA A 558 0.69 19.47 -17.57
CA ALA A 558 1.03 20.68 -16.83
C ALA A 558 0.80 20.54 -15.32
N TYR A 559 -0.39 20.07 -14.93
CA TYR A 559 -0.80 19.81 -13.54
C TYR A 559 0.13 18.81 -12.85
N ASN A 560 0.42 17.68 -13.52
CA ASN A 560 1.30 16.65 -13.00
C ASN A 560 2.71 17.18 -12.73
N HIS A 561 3.28 17.94 -13.68
CA HIS A 561 4.59 18.57 -13.52
C HIS A 561 4.60 19.57 -12.34
N MET A 562 3.60 20.46 -12.25
CA MET A 562 3.53 21.45 -11.17
C MET A 562 3.31 20.81 -9.79
N LYS A 563 2.51 19.74 -9.70
CA LYS A 563 2.35 18.92 -8.48
C LYS A 563 3.52 17.97 -8.20
N ARG A 564 4.50 17.86 -9.10
CA ARG A 564 5.61 16.87 -9.06
C ARG A 564 5.12 15.41 -8.93
N THR A 565 4.05 15.08 -9.63
CA THR A 565 3.48 13.72 -9.70
C THR A 565 3.71 13.10 -11.08
N PHE A 566 3.80 11.77 -11.14
CA PHE A 566 4.08 11.05 -12.39
C PHE A 566 2.89 10.18 -12.79
N TRP A 567 2.03 10.74 -13.65
CA TRP A 567 0.89 10.05 -14.26
C TRP A 567 1.01 10.06 -15.79
N PRO A 568 0.54 9.01 -16.49
CA PRO A 568 0.56 8.97 -17.94
C PRO A 568 -0.33 10.08 -18.53
N PRO A 569 0.03 10.65 -19.70
CA PRO A 569 -0.79 11.64 -20.39
C PRO A 569 -2.21 11.13 -20.73
N ASP A 570 -2.31 9.84 -21.03
CA ASP A 570 -3.52 9.22 -21.60
C ASP A 570 -4.33 8.43 -20.54
N LEU A 571 -4.31 8.90 -19.29
CA LEU A 571 -5.10 8.33 -18.19
C LEU A 571 -6.61 8.39 -18.52
N PRO A 572 -7.42 7.35 -18.25
CA PRO A 572 -8.85 7.40 -18.60
C PRO A 572 -9.59 8.54 -17.86
N LEU A 573 -10.51 9.22 -18.55
CA LEU A 573 -11.24 10.38 -17.99
C LEU A 573 -11.86 10.12 -16.61
N VAL A 574 -12.46 8.94 -16.43
CA VAL A 574 -13.10 8.55 -15.16
C VAL A 574 -12.07 8.36 -14.04
N HIS A 575 -10.86 7.91 -14.36
CA HIS A 575 -9.76 7.80 -13.39
C HIS A 575 -9.26 9.19 -12.98
N MET A 576 -9.13 10.13 -13.93
CA MET A 576 -8.83 11.54 -13.62
C MET A 576 -9.91 12.16 -12.72
N GLN A 577 -11.19 12.01 -13.08
CA GLN A 577 -12.33 12.53 -12.30
C GLN A 577 -12.36 11.94 -10.87
N CYS A 578 -12.04 10.66 -10.72
CA CYS A 578 -11.96 10.00 -9.43
C CYS A 578 -10.78 10.47 -8.57
N TYR A 579 -9.61 10.69 -9.19
CA TYR A 579 -8.44 11.23 -8.51
C TYR A 579 -8.63 12.69 -8.06
N LEU A 580 -9.41 13.47 -8.81
CA LEU A 580 -9.67 14.89 -8.54
C LEU A 580 -10.88 15.13 -7.61
N GLY A 581 -11.69 14.10 -7.32
CA GLY A 581 -12.85 14.23 -6.43
C GLY A 581 -14.07 14.91 -7.05
N LEU A 582 -14.25 14.80 -8.37
CA LEU A 582 -15.31 15.50 -9.11
C LEU A 582 -16.66 14.75 -9.00
N VAL A 583 -17.21 14.68 -7.79
CA VAL A 583 -18.39 13.87 -7.44
C VAL A 583 -19.54 13.98 -8.45
N PRO A 584 -20.05 15.18 -8.80
CA PRO A 584 -21.24 15.27 -9.67
C PRO A 584 -21.01 14.78 -11.11
N LEU A 585 -19.77 14.87 -11.63
CA LEU A 585 -19.43 14.30 -12.94
C LEU A 585 -19.40 12.76 -12.89
N VAL A 586 -18.90 12.19 -11.79
CA VAL A 586 -18.89 10.72 -11.62
C VAL A 586 -20.33 10.22 -11.41
N GLU A 587 -21.13 10.88 -10.59
CA GLU A 587 -22.55 10.55 -10.36
C GLU A 587 -23.38 10.59 -11.65
N GLU A 588 -23.26 11.65 -12.46
CA GLU A 588 -24.00 11.76 -13.72
C GLU A 588 -23.62 10.62 -14.70
N VAL A 589 -22.33 10.28 -14.77
CA VAL A 589 -21.81 9.20 -15.62
C VAL A 589 -22.25 7.81 -15.11
N VAL A 590 -22.39 7.62 -13.79
CA VAL A 590 -22.95 6.40 -13.16
C VAL A 590 -24.46 6.28 -13.41
N ALA A 591 -25.20 7.38 -13.23
CA ALA A 591 -26.67 7.40 -13.24
C ALA A 591 -27.30 7.39 -14.64
N SER A 592 -26.58 7.85 -15.67
CA SER A 592 -27.16 8.03 -17.01
C SER A 592 -27.49 6.70 -17.71
N GLU A 593 -28.78 6.42 -17.91
CA GLU A 593 -29.32 5.31 -18.71
C GLU A 593 -28.64 5.17 -20.09
N LYS A 594 -28.32 6.29 -20.74
CA LYS A 594 -27.67 6.34 -22.06
C LYS A 594 -26.21 5.86 -22.03
N TRP A 595 -25.51 6.08 -20.92
CA TRP A 595 -24.09 5.75 -20.76
C TRP A 595 -23.85 4.46 -19.96
N LYS A 596 -24.80 4.04 -19.11
CA LYS A 596 -24.80 2.82 -18.28
C LYS A 596 -24.12 1.60 -18.95
N PRO A 597 -24.44 1.21 -20.21
CA PRO A 597 -23.83 0.03 -20.85
C PRO A 597 -22.36 0.22 -21.26
N ARG A 598 -21.94 1.46 -21.54
CA ARG A 598 -20.54 1.83 -21.82
C ARG A 598 -19.76 2.07 -20.53
N PHE A 599 -20.42 2.60 -19.50
CA PHE A 599 -19.85 2.89 -18.19
C PHE A 599 -19.53 1.61 -17.40
N LEU A 600 -20.45 0.64 -17.34
CA LEU A 600 -20.22 -0.66 -16.69
C LEU A 600 -19.02 -1.42 -17.32
N LYS A 601 -18.76 -1.24 -18.61
CA LYS A 601 -17.56 -1.76 -19.31
C LYS A 601 -16.26 -0.99 -19.01
N ARG A 602 -16.35 0.21 -18.42
CA ARG A 602 -15.22 1.14 -18.22
C ARG A 602 -14.88 1.43 -16.75
N ILE A 603 -15.81 1.31 -15.81
CA ILE A 603 -15.57 1.56 -14.37
C ILE A 603 -14.50 0.62 -13.79
N ASN A 604 -14.43 -0.61 -14.29
CA ASN A 604 -13.39 -1.60 -13.97
C ASN A 604 -12.26 -1.66 -15.01
N LYS A 605 -12.21 -0.73 -15.98
CA LYS A 605 -11.07 -0.63 -16.90
C LYS A 605 -9.83 -0.28 -16.08
N LYS A 606 -8.72 -0.93 -16.41
CA LYS A 606 -7.41 -0.62 -15.84
C LYS A 606 -6.72 0.49 -16.63
N ASP A 607 -5.94 1.32 -15.94
CA ASP A 607 -4.98 2.23 -16.57
C ASP A 607 -3.71 1.50 -17.01
N ALA A 608 -2.69 2.25 -17.43
CA ALA A 608 -1.40 1.71 -17.87
C ALA A 608 -0.56 1.05 -16.74
N TYR A 609 -0.84 1.33 -15.47
CA TYR A 609 -0.19 0.67 -14.33
C TYR A 609 -0.96 -0.55 -13.84
N GLY A 610 -2.24 -0.66 -14.23
CA GLY A 610 -3.13 -1.75 -13.85
C GLY A 610 -4.22 -1.33 -12.86
N ASP A 611 -4.26 -0.06 -12.45
CA ASP A 611 -5.15 0.49 -11.43
C ASP A 611 -6.54 0.82 -12.01
N THR A 612 -7.58 0.72 -11.18
CA THR A 612 -8.97 1.08 -11.56
C THR A 612 -9.37 2.44 -11.02
N ALA A 613 -10.51 2.97 -11.49
CA ALA A 613 -11.07 4.23 -11.00
C ALA A 613 -11.24 4.25 -9.46
N LEU A 614 -11.56 3.12 -8.84
CA LEU A 614 -11.68 2.99 -7.38
C LEU A 614 -10.33 3.08 -6.66
N HIS A 615 -9.23 2.58 -7.26
CA HIS A 615 -7.89 2.81 -6.72
C HIS A 615 -7.56 4.31 -6.74
N LEU A 616 -7.90 5.00 -7.83
CA LEU A 616 -7.62 6.43 -8.00
C LEU A 616 -8.47 7.32 -7.10
N ALA A 617 -9.73 6.95 -6.83
CA ALA A 617 -10.58 7.61 -5.84
C ALA A 617 -9.94 7.58 -4.44
N VAL A 618 -9.51 6.39 -4.00
CA VAL A 618 -8.85 6.20 -2.70
C VAL A 618 -7.49 6.92 -2.65
N LYS A 619 -6.66 6.77 -3.70
CA LYS A 619 -5.35 7.42 -3.81
C LYS A 619 -5.44 8.96 -3.82
N GLY A 620 -6.55 9.51 -4.33
CA GLY A 620 -6.86 10.94 -4.29
C GLY A 620 -7.50 11.43 -2.98
N GLY A 621 -7.77 10.54 -2.02
CA GLY A 621 -8.46 10.87 -0.76
C GLY A 621 -9.96 11.14 -0.91
N ASN A 622 -10.57 10.82 -2.05
CA ASN A 622 -11.94 11.20 -2.40
C ASN A 622 -12.94 10.13 -1.92
N ARG A 623 -13.11 10.05 -0.61
CA ARG A 623 -13.89 9.00 0.10
C ARG A 623 -15.33 8.89 -0.37
N ASP A 624 -15.98 10.01 -0.66
CA ASP A 624 -17.39 10.07 -1.10
C ASP A 624 -17.63 9.31 -2.42
N LEU A 625 -16.59 9.18 -3.25
CA LEU A 625 -16.65 8.39 -4.48
C LEU A 625 -16.61 6.88 -4.24
N VAL A 626 -16.14 6.40 -3.09
CA VAL A 626 -16.04 4.95 -2.82
C VAL A 626 -17.43 4.28 -2.85
N PRO A 627 -18.46 4.75 -2.12
CA PRO A 627 -19.82 4.23 -2.26
C PRO A 627 -20.40 4.40 -3.67
N ILE A 628 -20.20 5.56 -4.30
CA ILE A 628 -20.76 5.88 -5.63
C ILE A 628 -20.21 4.92 -6.69
N LEU A 629 -18.90 4.68 -6.69
CA LEU A 629 -18.24 3.76 -7.62
C LEU A 629 -18.65 2.31 -7.36
N ILE A 630 -18.70 1.88 -6.10
CA ILE A 630 -19.10 0.50 -5.76
C ILE A 630 -20.55 0.23 -6.16
N ASN A 631 -21.48 1.15 -5.83
CA ASN A 631 -22.88 1.10 -6.29
C ASN A 631 -22.99 1.17 -7.83
N GLY A 632 -22.08 1.90 -8.49
CA GLY A 632 -21.91 1.93 -9.94
C GLY A 632 -21.27 0.68 -10.57
N GLY A 633 -20.93 -0.34 -9.77
CA GLY A 633 -20.39 -1.62 -10.22
C GLY A 633 -18.85 -1.75 -10.18
N ALA A 634 -18.15 -0.89 -9.43
CA ALA A 634 -16.71 -1.01 -9.24
C ALA A 634 -16.39 -2.22 -8.34
N ARG A 635 -15.40 -3.02 -8.74
CA ARG A 635 -14.93 -4.16 -7.96
C ARG A 635 -14.10 -3.66 -6.77
N VAL A 636 -14.65 -3.77 -5.56
CA VAL A 636 -13.99 -3.38 -4.30
C VAL A 636 -12.62 -4.05 -4.13
N ASN A 637 -12.50 -5.33 -4.51
CA ASN A 637 -11.26 -6.12 -4.51
C ASN A 637 -10.60 -6.18 -5.90
N ALA A 638 -10.77 -5.15 -6.73
CA ALA A 638 -9.95 -5.00 -7.93
C ALA A 638 -8.47 -5.01 -7.53
N ARG A 639 -7.63 -5.72 -8.28
CA ARG A 639 -6.19 -5.76 -8.03
C ARG A 639 -5.48 -4.88 -9.05
N GLY A 640 -4.85 -3.83 -8.59
CA GLY A 640 -4.15 -2.80 -9.34
C GLY A 640 -2.74 -3.20 -9.77
N TYR A 641 -1.87 -2.21 -9.85
CA TYR A 641 -0.42 -2.36 -9.91
C TYR A 641 0.07 -3.21 -8.73
N LYS A 642 1.13 -4.01 -8.93
CA LYS A 642 1.74 -4.88 -7.90
C LYS A 642 0.77 -5.80 -7.11
N ASN A 643 -0.43 -6.07 -7.65
CA ASN A 643 -1.53 -6.80 -7.02
C ASN A 643 -2.24 -6.08 -5.86
N GLU A 644 -1.90 -4.83 -5.58
CA GLU A 644 -2.47 -4.05 -4.49
C GLU A 644 -3.95 -3.74 -4.75
N THR A 645 -4.77 -3.70 -3.72
CA THR A 645 -6.21 -3.37 -3.81
C THR A 645 -6.47 -1.93 -3.37
N PRO A 646 -7.67 -1.36 -3.63
CA PRO A 646 -8.07 -0.08 -3.04
C PRO A 646 -7.94 -0.08 -1.51
N LEU A 647 -8.12 -1.24 -0.85
CA LEU A 647 -7.93 -1.38 0.60
C LEU A 647 -6.45 -1.24 1.01
N ASN A 648 -5.52 -1.79 0.22
CA ASN A 648 -4.09 -1.59 0.45
C ASN A 648 -3.69 -0.12 0.30
N PHE A 649 -4.26 0.59 -0.70
CA PHE A 649 -4.02 2.02 -0.89
C PHE A 649 -4.59 2.84 0.29
N ALA A 650 -5.79 2.51 0.79
CA ALA A 650 -6.38 3.16 1.96
C ALA A 650 -5.52 2.92 3.22
N ALA A 651 -5.03 1.69 3.42
CA ALA A 651 -4.16 1.34 4.53
C ALA A 651 -2.79 2.03 4.46
N GLU A 652 -2.17 2.12 3.27
CA GLU A 652 -0.91 2.84 3.06
C GLU A 652 -1.05 4.35 3.31
N ALA A 653 -2.18 4.94 2.90
CA ALA A 653 -2.50 6.34 3.15
C ALA A 653 -2.88 6.66 4.61
N GLY A 654 -3.11 5.64 5.46
CA GLY A 654 -3.66 5.81 6.80
C GLY A 654 -5.14 6.25 6.82
N ASP A 655 -5.85 6.07 5.71
CA ASP A 655 -7.20 6.56 5.52
C ASP A 655 -8.22 5.63 6.18
N VAL A 656 -8.49 5.87 7.46
CA VAL A 656 -9.40 5.06 8.30
C VAL A 656 -10.84 5.05 7.77
N GLU A 657 -11.32 6.16 7.21
CA GLU A 657 -12.70 6.26 6.71
C GLU A 657 -12.86 5.55 5.37
N ALA A 658 -11.90 5.68 4.44
CA ALA A 658 -11.87 4.90 3.21
C ALA A 658 -11.70 3.40 3.52
N LEU A 659 -10.83 3.03 4.48
CA LEU A 659 -10.72 1.68 5.02
C LEU A 659 -12.09 1.16 5.48
N GLN A 660 -12.77 1.90 6.35
CA GLN A 660 -14.07 1.49 6.89
C GLN A 660 -15.13 1.38 5.79
N LEU A 661 -15.18 2.33 4.83
CA LEU A 661 -16.10 2.27 3.69
C LEU A 661 -15.81 1.06 2.79
N LEU A 662 -14.55 0.77 2.48
CA LEU A 662 -14.15 -0.39 1.69
C LEU A 662 -14.46 -1.71 2.40
N LEU A 663 -14.15 -1.83 3.70
CA LEU A 663 -14.46 -3.01 4.52
C LEU A 663 -15.98 -3.23 4.63
N ASN A 664 -16.76 -2.17 4.91
CA ASN A 664 -18.22 -2.22 4.94
C ASN A 664 -18.82 -2.65 3.58
N ASN A 665 -18.11 -2.39 2.48
CA ASN A 665 -18.48 -2.82 1.13
C ASN A 665 -17.76 -4.10 0.65
N GLY A 666 -17.20 -4.89 1.57
CA GLY A 666 -16.68 -6.24 1.28
C GLY A 666 -15.22 -6.33 0.80
N ALA A 667 -14.38 -5.36 1.15
CA ALA A 667 -12.94 -5.43 0.88
C ALA A 667 -12.24 -6.53 1.70
N ASP A 668 -11.31 -7.26 1.08
CA ASP A 668 -10.53 -8.34 1.70
C ASP A 668 -9.21 -7.83 2.27
N MET A 669 -9.01 -8.01 3.58
CA MET A 669 -7.81 -7.61 4.31
C MET A 669 -6.57 -8.47 4.03
N ASN A 670 -6.70 -9.65 3.42
CA ASN A 670 -5.68 -10.71 3.43
C ASN A 670 -4.88 -10.86 2.11
N VAL A 671 -4.86 -9.84 1.26
CA VAL A 671 -4.24 -9.92 -0.08
C VAL A 671 -2.69 -9.89 0.00
N LYS A 672 -2.04 -10.95 -0.50
CA LYS A 672 -0.56 -11.14 -0.51
C LYS A 672 0.08 -10.78 -1.87
N LYS A 673 1.40 -10.49 -1.84
CA LYS A 673 2.22 -9.95 -2.95
C LYS A 673 3.18 -11.01 -3.53
N TYR A 674 3.51 -10.91 -4.82
CA TYR A 674 4.00 -12.04 -5.64
C TYR A 674 5.52 -12.32 -5.59
N PHE A 675 5.90 -13.44 -4.99
CA PHE A 675 7.09 -14.25 -5.32
C PHE A 675 6.73 -15.74 -5.18
N THR A 676 7.54 -16.64 -5.75
CA THR A 676 7.42 -18.10 -5.56
C THR A 676 8.76 -18.75 -5.32
N MET A 677 8.83 -19.64 -4.34
CA MET A 677 9.98 -20.51 -4.11
C MET A 677 10.03 -21.68 -5.12
N LEU A 678 11.23 -22.12 -5.48
CA LEU A 678 11.50 -23.35 -6.25
C LEU A 678 12.83 -24.02 -5.91
N ILE A 679 13.00 -25.30 -6.28
CA ILE A 679 14.24 -26.06 -6.14
C ILE A 679 15.10 -25.92 -7.39
N HIS A 680 16.24 -25.27 -7.24
CA HIS A 680 17.18 -24.92 -8.31
C HIS A 680 18.45 -25.79 -8.21
N TYR A 681 18.78 -26.51 -9.28
CA TYR A 681 20.02 -27.27 -9.38
C TYR A 681 21.22 -26.36 -9.64
N GLU A 682 22.29 -26.51 -8.86
CA GLU A 682 23.50 -25.68 -8.94
C GLU A 682 24.76 -26.44 -9.40
N GLY A 683 24.66 -27.77 -9.53
CA GLY A 683 25.76 -28.65 -9.89
C GLY A 683 25.78 -29.93 -9.03
N PRO A 684 26.75 -30.82 -9.25
CA PRO A 684 26.80 -32.11 -8.55
C PRO A 684 26.73 -31.96 -7.03
N PHE A 685 25.84 -32.72 -6.42
CA PHE A 685 25.48 -32.75 -5.00
C PHE A 685 25.01 -31.40 -4.43
N LYS A 686 24.44 -30.51 -5.27
CA LYS A 686 23.99 -29.18 -4.84
C LYS A 686 22.67 -28.73 -5.48
N VAL A 687 21.66 -28.53 -4.63
CA VAL A 687 20.40 -27.84 -4.94
C VAL A 687 20.14 -26.74 -3.90
N SER A 688 19.41 -25.69 -4.28
CA SER A 688 19.05 -24.58 -3.39
C SER A 688 17.60 -24.13 -3.61
N VAL A 689 16.99 -23.56 -2.57
CA VAL A 689 15.66 -22.92 -2.69
C VAL A 689 15.86 -21.48 -3.16
N LYS A 690 15.12 -21.05 -4.18
CA LYS A 690 15.18 -19.68 -4.71
C LYS A 690 13.81 -19.09 -4.95
N ASP A 691 13.67 -17.81 -4.62
CA ASP A 691 12.53 -16.98 -5.02
C ASP A 691 12.65 -16.54 -6.49
N VAL A 692 11.57 -16.72 -7.26
CA VAL A 692 11.44 -16.28 -8.65
C VAL A 692 10.07 -15.65 -8.90
N GLU A 693 9.87 -15.06 -10.09
CA GLU A 693 8.54 -14.66 -10.55
C GLU A 693 7.62 -15.87 -10.74
N VAL A 694 6.33 -15.70 -10.42
CA VAL A 694 5.31 -16.70 -10.76
C VAL A 694 5.28 -16.89 -12.29
N PRO A 695 5.34 -18.13 -12.80
CA PRO A 695 5.38 -18.38 -14.24
C PRO A 695 4.10 -17.87 -14.92
N LYS A 696 4.28 -17.34 -16.13
CA LYS A 696 3.23 -16.75 -16.96
C LYS A 696 2.83 -17.71 -18.08
N ILE A 697 1.58 -17.62 -18.54
CA ILE A 697 1.10 -18.29 -19.76
C ILE A 697 1.98 -17.86 -20.95
N GLN A 698 2.50 -18.82 -21.73
CA GLN A 698 3.30 -18.54 -22.94
C GLN A 698 2.60 -19.03 -24.22
N HIS A 699 1.77 -20.06 -24.12
CA HIS A 699 0.94 -20.59 -25.20
C HIS A 699 -0.54 -20.62 -24.80
N PRO A 700 -1.51 -20.45 -25.72
CA PRO A 700 -2.94 -20.58 -25.42
C PRO A 700 -3.34 -21.89 -24.73
N ASP A 701 -2.60 -22.97 -24.95
CA ASP A 701 -2.88 -24.30 -24.37
C ASP A 701 -2.18 -24.54 -23.01
N ASP A 702 -1.49 -23.52 -22.46
CA ASP A 702 -0.86 -23.59 -21.14
C ASP A 702 -1.89 -23.41 -20.01
N VAL A 703 -1.62 -23.98 -18.83
CA VAL A 703 -2.19 -23.52 -17.55
C VAL A 703 -1.09 -23.20 -16.55
N ILE A 704 -1.38 -22.32 -15.58
CA ILE A 704 -0.55 -22.15 -14.38
C ILE A 704 -1.21 -22.89 -13.22
N VAL A 705 -0.43 -23.71 -12.53
CA VAL A 705 -0.84 -24.55 -11.41
C VAL A 705 -0.17 -24.04 -10.15
N LYS A 706 -0.93 -23.85 -9.06
CA LYS A 706 -0.40 -23.78 -7.70
C LYS A 706 -0.14 -25.22 -7.23
N VAL A 707 1.12 -25.59 -7.05
CA VAL A 707 1.51 -26.96 -6.70
C VAL A 707 1.06 -27.26 -5.27
N THR A 708 0.29 -28.33 -5.08
CA THR A 708 -0.09 -28.82 -3.75
C THR A 708 1.01 -29.71 -3.22
N THR A 709 1.40 -30.70 -4.01
CA THR A 709 2.44 -31.67 -3.67
C THR A 709 3.32 -31.95 -4.90
N ALA A 710 4.63 -32.00 -4.66
CA ALA A 710 5.62 -32.54 -5.57
C ALA A 710 6.33 -33.73 -4.89
N ALA A 711 7.11 -34.52 -5.62
CA ALA A 711 7.93 -35.57 -5.03
C ALA A 711 9.38 -35.54 -5.52
N ILE A 712 10.25 -36.21 -4.75
CA ILE A 712 11.62 -36.55 -5.17
C ILE A 712 11.59 -37.94 -5.81
N CYS A 713 12.22 -38.07 -6.98
CA CYS A 713 12.38 -39.33 -7.70
C CYS A 713 13.84 -39.83 -7.69
N GLY A 714 14.03 -41.13 -7.88
CA GLY A 714 15.37 -41.69 -8.09
C GLY A 714 16.06 -41.13 -9.35
N SER A 715 15.29 -40.73 -10.35
CA SER A 715 15.86 -40.13 -11.56
C SER A 715 16.35 -38.68 -11.36
N ASP A 716 15.82 -37.97 -10.37
CA ASP A 716 16.41 -36.68 -9.95
C ASP A 716 17.81 -36.90 -9.34
N LEU A 717 18.05 -38.03 -8.66
CA LEU A 717 19.36 -38.35 -8.09
C LEU A 717 20.44 -38.52 -9.17
N HIS A 718 20.13 -39.06 -10.35
CA HIS A 718 21.12 -39.17 -11.43
C HIS A 718 21.59 -37.80 -11.94
N MET A 719 20.69 -36.80 -11.93
CA MET A 719 21.04 -35.40 -12.22
C MET A 719 21.79 -34.76 -11.04
N TYR A 720 21.28 -34.92 -9.82
CA TYR A 720 21.91 -34.45 -8.58
C TYR A 720 23.35 -34.94 -8.42
N GLN A 721 23.64 -36.21 -8.69
CA GLN A 721 24.97 -36.82 -8.61
C GLN A 721 25.94 -36.38 -9.73
N GLY A 722 25.47 -35.64 -10.73
CA GLY A 722 26.27 -35.31 -11.92
C GLY A 722 26.53 -36.51 -12.86
N ARG A 723 25.71 -37.57 -12.80
CA ARG A 723 25.81 -38.75 -13.69
C ARG A 723 25.17 -38.53 -15.07
N THR A 724 24.75 -37.30 -15.37
CA THR A 724 24.07 -36.90 -16.61
C THR A 724 24.56 -35.52 -17.07
N ALA A 725 24.18 -35.09 -18.29
CA ALA A 725 24.54 -33.79 -18.84
C ALA A 725 23.70 -32.60 -18.30
N ALA A 726 23.23 -32.67 -17.04
CA ALA A 726 22.39 -31.63 -16.45
C ALA A 726 23.21 -30.37 -16.13
N GLU A 727 22.74 -29.21 -16.59
CA GLU A 727 23.39 -27.92 -16.38
C GLU A 727 22.77 -27.15 -15.20
N ALA A 728 23.59 -26.36 -14.50
CA ALA A 728 23.12 -25.49 -13.42
C ALA A 728 22.12 -24.45 -13.94
N GLY A 729 21.01 -24.25 -13.21
CA GLY A 729 19.87 -23.44 -13.66
C GLY A 729 18.58 -24.24 -13.91
N LEU A 730 18.69 -25.57 -14.01
CA LEU A 730 17.51 -26.45 -14.12
C LEU A 730 16.69 -26.46 -12.83
N VAL A 731 15.37 -26.32 -12.95
CA VAL A 731 14.42 -26.52 -11.84
C VAL A 731 14.03 -28.00 -11.79
N PHE A 732 14.17 -28.64 -10.63
CA PHE A 732 13.87 -30.07 -10.45
C PHE A 732 12.37 -30.35 -10.24
N GLY A 733 11.97 -31.63 -10.36
CA GLY A 733 10.62 -32.11 -10.07
C GLY A 733 9.80 -32.46 -11.30
N HIS A 734 9.59 -33.76 -11.51
CA HIS A 734 8.74 -34.29 -12.57
C HIS A 734 7.49 -35.03 -12.07
N GLU A 735 7.36 -35.17 -10.75
CA GLU A 735 6.19 -35.73 -10.09
C GLU A 735 5.40 -34.59 -9.45
N ASN A 736 4.37 -34.10 -10.16
CA ASN A 736 3.78 -32.79 -9.88
C ASN A 736 2.24 -32.88 -9.80
N MET A 737 1.65 -32.30 -8.76
CA MET A 737 0.20 -32.20 -8.56
C MET A 737 -0.19 -30.83 -8.01
N GLY A 738 -1.36 -30.33 -8.38
CA GLY A 738 -1.81 -29.05 -7.84
C GLY A 738 -3.18 -28.58 -8.35
N ILE A 739 -3.44 -27.29 -8.10
CA ILE A 739 -4.70 -26.60 -8.42
C ILE A 739 -4.46 -25.59 -9.55
N VAL A 740 -5.25 -25.64 -10.61
CA VAL A 740 -5.19 -24.65 -11.71
C VAL A 740 -5.57 -23.26 -11.18
N ILE A 741 -4.69 -22.26 -11.35
CA ILE A 741 -4.93 -20.87 -10.95
C ILE A 741 -5.14 -19.89 -12.11
N GLU A 742 -4.66 -20.23 -13.30
CA GLU A 742 -4.76 -19.45 -14.54
C GLU A 742 -4.78 -20.40 -15.75
N THR A 743 -5.53 -20.05 -16.78
CA THR A 743 -5.71 -20.85 -18.01
C THR A 743 -5.45 -19.98 -19.23
N GLY A 744 -4.70 -20.51 -20.21
CA GLY A 744 -4.59 -19.90 -21.53
C GLY A 744 -5.91 -19.99 -22.31
N SER A 745 -6.01 -19.23 -23.40
CA SER A 745 -7.24 -19.09 -24.19
C SER A 745 -7.61 -20.28 -25.09
N GLY A 746 -6.72 -21.27 -25.21
CA GLY A 746 -6.92 -22.53 -25.94
C GLY A 746 -7.33 -23.71 -25.06
N VAL A 747 -7.31 -23.53 -23.73
CA VAL A 747 -7.72 -24.55 -22.75
C VAL A 747 -9.25 -24.64 -22.70
N THR A 748 -9.78 -25.85 -22.85
CA THR A 748 -11.22 -26.14 -23.00
C THR A 748 -11.77 -27.21 -22.06
N LEU A 749 -10.91 -28.09 -21.51
CA LEU A 749 -11.30 -29.20 -20.64
C LEU A 749 -11.03 -28.92 -19.15
N LEU A 750 -10.18 -27.94 -18.85
CA LEU A 750 -9.79 -27.55 -17.50
C LEU A 750 -10.28 -26.14 -17.16
N GLU A 751 -10.63 -25.93 -15.89
CA GLU A 751 -11.00 -24.63 -15.35
C GLU A 751 -10.21 -24.26 -14.09
N LYS A 752 -10.20 -22.97 -13.75
CA LYS A 752 -9.57 -22.48 -12.52
C LYS A 752 -10.23 -23.12 -11.29
N GLY A 753 -9.41 -23.71 -10.43
CA GLY A 753 -9.84 -24.48 -9.26
C GLY A 753 -9.79 -26.00 -9.46
N ASP A 754 -9.55 -26.48 -10.68
CA ASP A 754 -9.37 -27.92 -10.91
C ASP A 754 -8.13 -28.47 -10.23
N ARG A 755 -8.31 -29.57 -9.48
CA ARG A 755 -7.20 -30.41 -9.00
C ARG A 755 -6.74 -31.32 -10.13
N ILE A 756 -5.46 -31.25 -10.45
CA ILE A 756 -4.84 -32.07 -11.50
C ILE A 756 -3.53 -32.70 -11.00
N VAL A 757 -3.33 -33.97 -11.35
CA VAL A 757 -1.99 -34.60 -11.34
C VAL A 757 -1.44 -34.60 -12.76
N LEU A 758 -0.14 -34.35 -12.88
CA LEU A 758 0.56 -34.23 -14.14
C LEU A 758 1.39 -35.48 -14.38
N PRO A 759 1.27 -36.15 -15.54
CA PRO A 759 2.29 -37.08 -16.00
C PRO A 759 3.68 -36.43 -15.98
N PHE A 760 4.72 -37.19 -15.67
CA PHE A 760 6.09 -36.69 -15.83
C PHE A 760 6.41 -36.39 -17.31
N ASN A 761 5.78 -37.12 -18.25
CA ASN A 761 5.90 -36.86 -19.68
C ASN A 761 5.22 -35.52 -20.05
N VAL A 762 5.90 -34.69 -20.83
CA VAL A 762 5.29 -33.60 -21.59
C VAL A 762 5.01 -34.10 -22.99
N ALA A 763 3.76 -34.02 -23.45
CA ALA A 763 3.32 -34.47 -24.76
C ALA A 763 2.44 -33.42 -25.46
N ASP A 764 2.51 -33.35 -26.79
CA ASP A 764 1.77 -32.37 -27.60
C ASP A 764 0.33 -32.79 -27.94
N GLY A 765 -0.02 -34.06 -27.70
CA GLY A 765 -1.34 -34.63 -27.95
C GLY A 765 -1.74 -34.79 -29.42
N ARG A 766 -0.85 -34.46 -30.38
CA ARG A 766 -1.18 -34.31 -31.81
C ARG A 766 -0.16 -34.91 -32.77
N CYS A 767 1.06 -35.20 -32.33
CA CYS A 767 1.97 -35.98 -33.15
C CYS A 767 1.51 -37.46 -33.21
N ARG A 768 1.88 -38.15 -34.29
CA ARG A 768 1.55 -39.57 -34.51
C ARG A 768 1.78 -40.46 -33.29
N ASN A 769 2.87 -40.26 -32.55
CA ASN A 769 3.16 -41.05 -31.35
C ASN A 769 2.14 -40.79 -30.23
N CYS A 770 1.64 -39.57 -30.07
CA CYS A 770 0.58 -39.27 -29.09
C CYS A 770 -0.77 -39.84 -29.52
N GLU A 771 -1.10 -39.78 -30.82
CA GLU A 771 -2.30 -40.42 -31.39
C GLU A 771 -2.28 -41.95 -31.21
N GLU A 772 -1.11 -42.58 -31.36
CA GLU A 772 -0.90 -44.01 -31.08
C GLU A 772 -0.76 -44.35 -29.56
N GLY A 773 -0.97 -43.38 -28.66
CA GLY A 773 -0.88 -43.57 -27.19
C GLY A 773 0.54 -43.69 -26.61
N LYS A 774 1.57 -43.48 -27.43
CA LYS A 774 3.01 -43.57 -27.11
C LYS A 774 3.55 -42.21 -26.63
N THR A 775 2.90 -41.62 -25.63
CA THR A 775 3.16 -40.25 -25.16
C THR A 775 4.58 -40.01 -24.65
N ALA A 776 5.26 -41.05 -24.15
CA ALA A 776 6.62 -40.93 -23.62
C ALA A 776 7.66 -40.59 -24.70
N PHE A 777 7.36 -40.86 -25.97
CA PHE A 777 8.20 -40.55 -27.12
C PHE A 777 7.52 -39.52 -28.06
N CYS A 778 6.88 -38.51 -27.49
CA CYS A 778 6.27 -37.42 -28.27
C CYS A 778 7.33 -36.70 -29.14
N THR A 779 7.06 -36.55 -30.44
CA THR A 779 8.01 -35.94 -31.39
C THR A 779 7.83 -34.43 -31.56
N GLY A 780 6.83 -33.82 -30.91
CA GLY A 780 6.48 -32.40 -31.06
C GLY A 780 6.99 -31.46 -29.96
N VAL A 781 7.62 -32.00 -28.91
CA VAL A 781 7.94 -31.29 -27.65
C VAL A 781 9.43 -31.01 -27.42
N ASN A 782 10.31 -31.75 -28.09
CA ASN A 782 11.75 -31.73 -27.82
C ASN A 782 12.54 -31.67 -29.13
N PRO A 783 13.27 -30.58 -29.42
CA PRO A 783 14.08 -30.49 -30.64
C PRO A 783 15.23 -31.51 -30.63
N GLY A 784 15.28 -32.36 -31.65
CA GLY A 784 16.39 -33.30 -31.87
C GLY A 784 16.22 -34.70 -31.26
N PHE A 785 15.24 -34.93 -30.38
CA PHE A 785 14.95 -36.26 -29.83
C PHE A 785 13.45 -36.44 -29.53
N ALA A 786 12.97 -37.68 -29.49
CA ALA A 786 11.56 -37.99 -29.21
C ALA A 786 11.32 -38.23 -27.71
N GLY A 787 10.38 -37.49 -27.12
CA GLY A 787 10.07 -37.51 -25.69
C GLY A 787 10.41 -36.20 -25.00
N GLY A 788 9.61 -35.82 -24.01
CA GLY A 788 9.81 -34.63 -23.19
C GLY A 788 9.31 -34.84 -21.77
N ALA A 789 9.85 -34.10 -20.82
CA ALA A 789 9.56 -34.23 -19.39
C ALA A 789 9.85 -32.93 -18.63
N TYR A 790 9.15 -32.70 -17.53
CA TYR A 790 9.41 -31.56 -16.63
C TYR A 790 10.76 -31.71 -15.93
N GLY A 791 11.55 -30.65 -15.83
CA GLY A 791 12.73 -30.60 -14.96
C GLY A 791 13.81 -31.66 -15.23
N TYR A 792 13.87 -32.19 -16.46
CA TYR A 792 14.73 -33.33 -16.81
C TYR A 792 15.67 -33.01 -17.97
N VAL A 793 16.94 -33.41 -17.83
CA VAL A 793 18.01 -33.18 -18.81
C VAL A 793 17.66 -33.76 -20.20
N ALA A 794 17.92 -32.98 -21.26
CA ALA A 794 17.71 -33.35 -22.67
C ALA A 794 16.27 -33.78 -23.04
N MET A 795 15.26 -33.41 -22.23
CA MET A 795 13.84 -33.75 -22.41
C MET A 795 12.97 -32.51 -22.70
N GLY A 796 13.52 -31.57 -23.49
CA GLY A 796 12.86 -30.32 -23.86
C GLY A 796 13.05 -29.17 -22.85
N PRO A 797 12.48 -27.98 -23.12
CA PRO A 797 12.71 -26.75 -22.36
C PRO A 797 11.81 -26.62 -21.11
N TYR A 798 11.30 -27.72 -20.57
CA TYR A 798 10.24 -27.70 -19.56
C TYR A 798 10.83 -27.70 -18.14
N GLN A 799 10.51 -26.66 -17.36
CA GLN A 799 10.96 -26.53 -15.98
C GLN A 799 10.22 -27.49 -15.04
N GLY A 800 10.89 -27.91 -13.97
CA GLY A 800 10.33 -28.80 -12.96
C GLY A 800 9.31 -28.13 -12.02
N GLY A 801 8.55 -28.96 -11.31
CA GLY A 801 7.45 -28.57 -10.43
C GLY A 801 7.71 -28.72 -8.93
N GLN A 802 8.96 -28.94 -8.49
CA GLN A 802 9.34 -28.68 -7.09
C GLN A 802 9.42 -27.17 -6.85
N ALA A 803 8.26 -26.51 -6.92
CA ALA A 803 8.06 -25.07 -6.91
C ALA A 803 6.66 -24.75 -6.38
N GLN A 804 6.40 -23.54 -5.90
CA GLN A 804 5.04 -23.19 -5.45
C GLN A 804 4.04 -23.01 -6.61
N TYR A 805 4.54 -22.71 -7.81
CA TYR A 805 3.75 -22.65 -9.04
C TYR A 805 4.50 -23.26 -10.23
N LEU A 806 3.76 -23.92 -11.13
CA LEU A 806 4.26 -24.58 -12.34
C LEU A 806 3.45 -24.15 -13.56
N ARG A 807 4.12 -23.95 -14.70
CA ARG A 807 3.48 -23.85 -16.02
C ARG A 807 3.36 -25.22 -16.67
N VAL A 808 2.16 -25.56 -17.11
CA VAL A 808 1.82 -26.86 -17.70
C VAL A 808 1.38 -26.65 -19.15
N PRO A 809 2.19 -27.05 -20.14
CA PRO A 809 1.84 -26.91 -21.56
C PRO A 809 0.92 -28.03 -22.05
N PHE A 810 0.16 -27.75 -23.10
CA PHE A 810 -0.82 -28.67 -23.71
C PHE A 810 -1.74 -29.29 -22.65
N ALA A 811 -2.28 -28.44 -21.77
CA ALA A 811 -2.83 -28.84 -20.49
C ALA A 811 -4.03 -29.81 -20.61
N ASP A 812 -4.93 -29.55 -21.56
CA ASP A 812 -6.08 -30.41 -21.86
C ASP A 812 -5.67 -31.84 -22.22
N PHE A 813 -4.53 -32.02 -22.91
CA PHE A 813 -4.01 -33.35 -23.21
C PHE A 813 -3.27 -33.96 -22.02
N ASN A 814 -2.35 -33.22 -21.38
CA ASN A 814 -1.45 -33.78 -20.38
C ASN A 814 -2.13 -34.01 -19.02
N ALA A 815 -2.90 -33.06 -18.50
CA ALA A 815 -3.45 -33.13 -17.15
C ALA A 815 -4.37 -34.34 -16.93
N LEU A 816 -4.36 -34.89 -15.71
CA LEU A 816 -5.40 -35.79 -15.22
C LEU A 816 -6.19 -35.08 -14.12
N LYS A 817 -7.42 -34.68 -14.44
CA LYS A 817 -8.38 -34.13 -13.46
C LYS A 817 -8.69 -35.16 -12.38
N LEU A 818 -8.59 -34.73 -11.12
CA LEU A 818 -8.82 -35.51 -9.92
C LEU A 818 -10.20 -35.19 -9.32
N PRO A 819 -10.74 -36.07 -8.44
CA PRO A 819 -11.87 -35.73 -7.59
C PRO A 819 -11.59 -34.51 -6.69
N LYS A 820 -12.66 -33.93 -6.15
CA LYS A 820 -12.57 -32.96 -5.04
C LYS A 820 -12.20 -33.69 -3.74
N GLY A 821 -11.61 -32.98 -2.79
CA GLY A 821 -11.09 -33.56 -1.55
C GLY A 821 -9.57 -33.74 -1.55
N THR A 822 -8.99 -34.08 -0.40
CA THR A 822 -7.54 -34.27 -0.17
C THR A 822 -7.22 -35.62 0.45
N GLU A 823 -8.23 -36.46 0.71
CA GLU A 823 -8.13 -37.78 1.36
C GLU A 823 -7.22 -38.80 0.64
N HIS A 824 -6.91 -38.53 -0.63
CA HIS A 824 -6.04 -39.34 -1.49
C HIS A 824 -4.79 -38.59 -1.96
N GLU A 825 -4.38 -37.46 -1.36
CA GLU A 825 -3.24 -36.66 -1.87
C GLU A 825 -1.95 -37.50 -2.03
N ALA A 826 -1.54 -38.20 -0.97
CA ALA A 826 -0.34 -39.05 -0.96
C ALA A 826 -0.45 -40.29 -1.87
N ASP A 827 -1.67 -40.69 -2.26
CA ASP A 827 -1.91 -41.74 -3.25
C ASP A 827 -1.88 -41.19 -4.69
N PHE A 828 -2.49 -40.01 -4.91
CA PHE A 828 -2.64 -39.39 -6.23
C PHE A 828 -1.35 -38.80 -6.77
N ILE A 829 -0.45 -38.26 -5.92
CA ILE A 829 0.86 -37.77 -6.39
C ILE A 829 1.65 -38.87 -7.13
N LEU A 830 1.49 -40.12 -6.71
CA LEU A 830 2.19 -41.28 -7.28
C LEU A 830 1.66 -41.66 -8.69
N LEU A 831 0.55 -41.08 -9.14
CA LEU A 831 0.03 -41.17 -10.50
C LEU A 831 0.81 -40.32 -11.52
N ALA A 832 1.70 -39.44 -11.06
CA ALA A 832 2.55 -38.64 -11.94
C ALA A 832 3.63 -39.47 -12.64
N ASP A 833 4.20 -40.44 -11.93
CA ASP A 833 5.24 -41.35 -12.44
C ASP A 833 5.13 -42.76 -11.84
N ILE A 834 5.56 -42.94 -10.58
CA ILE A 834 6.05 -44.26 -10.16
C ILE A 834 5.00 -45.38 -10.15
N PHE A 835 3.72 -45.09 -9.90
CA PHE A 835 2.66 -46.10 -9.95
C PHE A 835 2.33 -46.52 -11.40
N PRO A 836 2.05 -45.59 -12.34
CA PRO A 836 2.07 -45.87 -13.77
C PRO A 836 3.32 -46.60 -14.26
N THR A 837 4.51 -46.21 -13.83
CA THR A 837 5.79 -46.80 -14.27
C THR A 837 5.96 -48.24 -13.78
N GLY A 838 5.59 -48.52 -12.53
CA GLY A 838 5.52 -49.89 -12.01
C GLY A 838 4.49 -50.75 -12.76
N TRP A 839 3.30 -50.20 -13.03
CA TRP A 839 2.28 -50.86 -13.84
C TRP A 839 2.76 -51.15 -15.26
N HIS A 840 3.47 -50.20 -15.87
CA HIS A 840 4.03 -50.30 -17.21
C HIS A 840 5.08 -51.41 -17.31
N GLY A 841 5.93 -51.61 -16.31
CA GLY A 841 6.88 -52.73 -16.28
C GLY A 841 6.21 -54.10 -16.46
N LEU A 842 5.03 -54.31 -15.87
CA LEU A 842 4.23 -55.51 -16.09
C LEU A 842 3.48 -55.55 -17.43
N VAL A 843 3.19 -54.40 -18.04
CA VAL A 843 2.68 -54.36 -19.41
C VAL A 843 3.78 -54.75 -20.40
N LEU A 844 5.01 -54.23 -20.23
CA LEU A 844 6.18 -54.54 -21.04
C LEU A 844 6.58 -56.02 -20.98
N SER A 845 6.47 -56.66 -19.82
CA SER A 845 6.72 -58.10 -19.69
C SER A 845 5.63 -58.97 -20.33
N GLY A 846 4.46 -58.41 -20.66
CA GLY A 846 3.30 -59.15 -21.20
C GLY A 846 2.47 -59.89 -20.15
N PHE A 847 2.58 -59.50 -18.87
CA PHE A 847 1.96 -60.18 -17.72
C PHE A 847 0.43 -60.37 -17.85
N GLN A 848 -0.02 -61.60 -17.56
CA GLN A 848 -1.42 -62.02 -17.47
C GLN A 848 -1.79 -62.44 -16.03
N SER A 849 -3.07 -62.35 -15.69
CA SER A 849 -3.55 -62.76 -14.36
C SER A 849 -3.31 -64.26 -14.13
N GLY A 850 -2.94 -64.64 -12.91
CA GLY A 850 -2.52 -65.99 -12.52
C GLY A 850 -1.03 -66.32 -12.75
N GLU A 851 -0.30 -65.52 -13.53
CA GLU A 851 1.14 -65.71 -13.73
C GLU A 851 1.97 -65.35 -12.48
N SER A 852 3.16 -65.93 -12.38
CA SER A 852 4.18 -65.62 -11.37
C SER A 852 5.19 -64.60 -11.89
N VAL A 853 5.65 -63.67 -11.04
CA VAL A 853 6.55 -62.59 -11.45
C VAL A 853 7.68 -62.31 -10.46
N ALA A 854 8.89 -62.04 -10.97
CA ALA A 854 10.02 -61.51 -10.21
C ALA A 854 10.26 -60.03 -10.53
N VAL A 855 10.33 -59.18 -9.52
CA VAL A 855 10.67 -57.76 -9.64
C VAL A 855 12.04 -57.53 -9.02
N PHE A 856 12.99 -57.03 -9.80
CA PHE A 856 14.31 -56.65 -9.33
C PHE A 856 14.30 -55.17 -8.94
N GLY A 857 14.75 -54.87 -7.72
CA GLY A 857 14.63 -53.58 -7.07
C GLY A 857 13.39 -53.46 -6.18
N ALA A 858 13.58 -53.04 -4.93
CA ALA A 858 12.52 -52.68 -3.99
C ALA A 858 12.49 -51.16 -3.70
N GLY A 859 13.09 -50.34 -4.58
CA GLY A 859 12.83 -48.89 -4.59
C GLY A 859 11.37 -48.57 -4.92
N PRO A 860 10.95 -47.29 -4.87
CA PRO A 860 9.54 -46.92 -5.05
C PRO A 860 8.89 -47.46 -6.35
N VAL A 861 9.60 -47.43 -7.48
CA VAL A 861 9.13 -48.00 -8.76
C VAL A 861 8.98 -49.53 -8.69
N GLY A 862 9.94 -50.22 -8.05
CA GLY A 862 9.91 -51.67 -7.88
C GLY A 862 8.78 -52.14 -6.96
N LEU A 863 8.55 -51.43 -5.85
CA LEU A 863 7.39 -51.66 -4.97
C LEU A 863 6.08 -51.39 -5.71
N MET A 864 6.00 -50.38 -6.58
CA MET A 864 4.84 -50.14 -7.43
C MET A 864 4.64 -51.22 -8.51
N ALA A 865 5.71 -51.79 -9.07
CA ALA A 865 5.62 -52.91 -10.00
C ALA A 865 5.13 -54.18 -9.31
N ALA A 866 5.67 -54.48 -8.12
CA ALA A 866 5.24 -55.60 -7.29
C ALA A 866 3.76 -55.44 -6.87
N TYR A 867 3.38 -54.26 -6.39
CA TYR A 867 2.00 -53.93 -6.02
C TYR A 867 1.05 -54.03 -7.22
N SER A 868 1.46 -53.58 -8.40
CA SER A 868 0.71 -53.75 -9.64
C SER A 868 0.50 -55.22 -10.00
N GLY A 869 1.44 -56.11 -9.65
CA GLY A 869 1.32 -57.56 -9.84
C GLY A 869 0.25 -58.16 -8.94
N VAL A 870 0.27 -57.77 -7.66
CA VAL A 870 -0.77 -58.15 -6.68
C VAL A 870 -2.15 -57.67 -7.13
N LEU A 871 -2.29 -56.40 -7.53
CA LEU A 871 -3.54 -55.81 -8.02
C LEU A 871 -4.06 -56.48 -9.30
N ARG A 872 -3.18 -57.02 -10.15
CA ARG A 872 -3.54 -57.74 -11.40
C ARG A 872 -3.72 -59.24 -11.19
N GLY A 873 -3.65 -59.73 -9.94
CA GLY A 873 -3.89 -61.14 -9.60
C GLY A 873 -2.74 -62.08 -9.96
N ALA A 874 -1.48 -61.67 -9.74
CA ALA A 874 -0.35 -62.58 -9.81
C ALA A 874 -0.51 -63.74 -8.80
N SER A 875 -0.14 -64.96 -9.19
CA SER A 875 -0.14 -66.11 -8.27
C SER A 875 0.98 -66.02 -7.24
N LYS A 876 2.10 -65.39 -7.62
CA LYS A 876 3.25 -65.13 -6.74
C LYS A 876 4.05 -63.94 -7.25
N VAL A 877 4.40 -63.02 -6.36
CA VAL A 877 5.26 -61.86 -6.66
C VAL A 877 6.51 -61.97 -5.79
N PHE A 878 7.69 -62.00 -6.42
CA PHE A 878 8.99 -61.98 -5.74
C PHE A 878 9.61 -60.59 -5.90
N VAL A 879 10.25 -60.06 -4.85
CA VAL A 879 10.90 -58.75 -4.88
C VAL A 879 12.35 -58.86 -4.40
N VAL A 880 13.30 -58.46 -5.23
CA VAL A 880 14.75 -58.66 -5.03
C VAL A 880 15.43 -57.33 -4.68
N ASP A 881 16.05 -57.22 -3.50
CA ASP A 881 16.83 -56.05 -3.06
C ASP A 881 17.84 -56.48 -1.96
N THR A 882 18.59 -55.54 -1.38
CA THR A 882 19.41 -55.75 -0.17
C THR A 882 19.00 -54.91 1.04
N VAL A 883 18.12 -53.91 0.85
CA VAL A 883 17.70 -52.99 1.93
C VAL A 883 16.55 -53.63 2.72
N PRO A 884 16.72 -53.95 4.01
CA PRO A 884 15.71 -54.69 4.78
C PRO A 884 14.35 -54.00 4.87
N GLU A 885 14.32 -52.68 5.08
CA GLU A 885 13.08 -51.90 5.17
C GLU A 885 12.25 -51.98 3.87
N ARG A 886 12.91 -51.94 2.71
CA ARG A 886 12.27 -52.04 1.39
C ARG A 886 11.70 -53.44 1.15
N LEU A 887 12.44 -54.48 1.56
CA LEU A 887 11.96 -55.87 1.52
C LEU A 887 10.77 -56.09 2.46
N GLN A 888 10.76 -55.49 3.65
CA GLN A 888 9.60 -55.51 4.56
C GLN A 888 8.39 -54.76 3.97
N ALA A 889 8.60 -53.66 3.23
CA ALA A 889 7.52 -52.98 2.52
C ALA A 889 6.89 -53.88 1.43
N ALA A 890 7.70 -54.67 0.72
CA ALA A 890 7.21 -55.68 -0.23
C ALA A 890 6.43 -56.82 0.47
N GLU A 891 6.90 -57.28 1.62
CA GLU A 891 6.21 -58.32 2.41
C GLU A 891 4.83 -57.84 2.90
N LYS A 892 4.72 -56.59 3.36
CA LYS A 892 3.44 -55.98 3.81
C LYS A 892 2.36 -55.91 2.73
N ILE A 893 2.72 -55.92 1.45
CA ILE A 893 1.78 -55.96 0.32
C ILE A 893 1.56 -57.38 -0.23
N GLY A 894 2.03 -58.42 0.45
CA GLY A 894 1.83 -59.83 0.08
C GLY A 894 2.86 -60.40 -0.90
N CYS A 895 3.99 -59.73 -1.11
CA CYS A 895 5.07 -60.23 -1.96
C CYS A 895 6.08 -61.06 -1.14
N VAL A 896 6.86 -61.90 -1.83
CA VAL A 896 7.95 -62.69 -1.24
C VAL A 896 9.26 -61.91 -1.35
N PRO A 897 9.85 -61.44 -0.23
CA PRO A 897 11.12 -60.74 -0.27
C PRO A 897 12.29 -61.70 -0.54
N ILE A 898 13.20 -61.29 -1.41
CA ILE A 898 14.42 -62.01 -1.79
C ILE A 898 15.63 -61.12 -1.50
N ASP A 899 16.44 -61.54 -0.55
CA ASP A 899 17.68 -60.86 -0.17
C ASP A 899 18.87 -61.52 -0.88
N PHE A 900 19.43 -60.83 -1.86
CA PHE A 900 20.51 -61.36 -2.68
C PHE A 900 21.90 -61.33 -2.03
N LYS A 901 22.03 -60.77 -0.81
CA LYS A 901 23.26 -60.94 0.00
C LYS A 901 23.37 -62.32 0.63
N LYS A 902 22.26 -63.08 0.72
CA LYS A 902 22.23 -64.42 1.33
C LYS A 902 22.67 -65.52 0.36
N SER A 903 22.23 -65.44 -0.89
CA SER A 903 22.58 -66.36 -1.99
C SER A 903 22.07 -65.78 -3.31
N ASP A 904 22.38 -66.41 -4.44
CA ASP A 904 21.90 -65.96 -5.75
C ASP A 904 20.35 -65.85 -5.80
N PRO A 905 19.78 -64.72 -6.26
CA PRO A 905 18.33 -64.51 -6.23
C PRO A 905 17.57 -65.39 -7.23
N VAL A 906 18.19 -65.83 -8.32
CA VAL A 906 17.58 -66.72 -9.32
C VAL A 906 17.35 -68.10 -8.69
N GLU A 907 18.36 -68.62 -7.99
CA GLU A 907 18.25 -69.89 -7.25
C GLU A 907 17.19 -69.82 -6.14
N GLN A 908 17.17 -68.72 -5.36
CA GLN A 908 16.16 -68.50 -4.32
C GLN A 908 14.74 -68.50 -4.89
N ILE A 909 14.50 -67.75 -5.98
CA ILE A 909 13.19 -67.66 -6.62
C ILE A 909 12.77 -69.01 -7.20
N ILE A 910 13.64 -69.68 -7.96
CA ILE A 910 13.32 -70.98 -8.57
C ILE A 910 12.93 -72.00 -7.48
N LYS A 911 13.67 -72.05 -6.38
CA LYS A 911 13.39 -72.94 -5.24
C LYS A 911 12.05 -72.61 -4.56
N LEU A 912 11.74 -71.33 -4.35
CA LEU A 912 10.52 -70.88 -3.67
C LEU A 912 9.27 -70.93 -4.56
N ASN A 913 9.44 -70.84 -5.88
CA ASN A 913 8.36 -70.90 -6.86
C ASN A 913 8.07 -72.35 -7.33
N GLY A 914 9.04 -73.26 -7.22
CA GLY A 914 8.97 -74.60 -7.79
C GLY A 914 9.37 -74.66 -9.28
N GLY A 915 10.03 -73.61 -9.78
CA GLY A 915 10.39 -73.43 -11.18
C GLY A 915 10.68 -71.96 -11.52
N MET A 916 11.07 -71.69 -12.76
CA MET A 916 11.23 -70.33 -13.27
C MET A 916 9.90 -69.55 -13.24
N VAL A 917 9.95 -68.22 -13.10
CA VAL A 917 8.77 -67.35 -13.12
C VAL A 917 8.27 -67.10 -14.55
N ASP A 918 7.00 -66.76 -14.72
CA ASP A 918 6.42 -66.45 -16.04
C ASP A 918 6.94 -65.12 -16.60
N ARG A 919 7.16 -64.14 -15.72
CA ARG A 919 7.52 -62.77 -16.05
C ARG A 919 8.64 -62.26 -15.13
N ALA A 920 9.45 -61.34 -15.62
CA ALA A 920 10.32 -60.56 -14.75
C ALA A 920 10.34 -59.08 -15.12
N VAL A 921 10.62 -58.23 -14.12
CA VAL A 921 10.67 -56.77 -14.25
C VAL A 921 11.96 -56.23 -13.64
N ASP A 922 12.66 -55.38 -14.37
CA ASP A 922 13.82 -54.62 -13.90
C ASP A 922 13.38 -53.21 -13.49
N ALA A 923 13.39 -52.93 -12.18
CA ALA A 923 13.17 -51.61 -11.60
C ALA A 923 14.44 -51.07 -10.89
N VAL A 924 15.63 -51.46 -11.39
CA VAL A 924 16.95 -51.01 -10.92
C VAL A 924 17.65 -50.16 -11.98
N GLY A 925 17.79 -50.68 -13.20
CA GLY A 925 18.53 -50.00 -14.28
C GLY A 925 20.06 -50.00 -14.11
N TYR A 926 20.72 -49.05 -14.78
CA TYR A 926 22.17 -49.05 -15.01
C TYR A 926 23.07 -49.01 -13.76
N GLN A 927 22.58 -48.51 -12.62
CA GLN A 927 23.31 -48.48 -11.34
C GLN A 927 23.11 -49.76 -10.49
N ALA A 928 22.76 -50.89 -11.12
CA ALA A 928 22.69 -52.20 -10.45
C ALA A 928 24.03 -52.57 -9.79
N VAL A 929 23.96 -53.31 -8.67
CA VAL A 929 25.13 -53.70 -7.86
C VAL A 929 25.32 -55.22 -7.81
N ASP A 930 26.56 -55.67 -7.61
CA ASP A 930 26.87 -57.09 -7.40
C ASP A 930 26.44 -57.61 -6.01
N ALA A 931 26.70 -58.89 -5.73
CA ALA A 931 26.28 -59.56 -4.49
C ALA A 931 26.82 -58.93 -3.18
N SER A 932 27.85 -58.06 -3.24
CA SER A 932 28.27 -57.25 -2.09
C SER A 932 27.26 -56.17 -1.70
N GLY A 933 26.44 -55.73 -2.67
CA GLY A 933 25.53 -54.60 -2.56
C GLY A 933 26.19 -53.22 -2.69
N SER A 934 27.49 -53.13 -2.99
CA SER A 934 28.23 -51.86 -3.04
C SER A 934 28.96 -51.56 -4.36
N LYS A 935 29.30 -52.56 -5.17
CA LYS A 935 30.00 -52.38 -6.45
C LYS A 935 29.04 -52.37 -7.62
N GLU A 936 29.04 -51.29 -8.42
CA GLU A 936 28.23 -51.19 -9.65
C GLU A 936 28.62 -52.28 -10.67
N LYS A 937 27.60 -52.95 -11.23
CA LYS A 937 27.68 -53.94 -12.30
C LYS A 937 26.42 -53.85 -13.18
N PRO A 938 26.40 -52.94 -14.19
CA PRO A 938 25.18 -52.53 -14.91
C PRO A 938 24.37 -53.65 -15.58
N ASN A 939 25.00 -54.77 -15.93
CA ASN A 939 24.35 -55.89 -16.62
C ASN A 939 23.70 -56.94 -15.70
N ILE A 940 24.03 -56.96 -14.41
CA ILE A 940 23.73 -58.13 -13.55
C ILE A 940 22.23 -58.45 -13.48
N VAL A 941 21.40 -57.41 -13.41
CA VAL A 941 19.93 -57.55 -13.34
C VAL A 941 19.37 -58.09 -14.66
N LEU A 942 19.83 -57.59 -15.81
CA LEU A 942 19.41 -58.08 -17.14
C LEU A 942 19.71 -59.57 -17.33
N ASP A 943 20.91 -60.02 -16.92
CA ASP A 943 21.27 -61.43 -16.97
C ASP A 943 20.41 -62.27 -15.99
N GLN A 944 20.16 -61.79 -14.77
CA GLN A 944 19.31 -62.47 -13.80
C GLN A 944 17.85 -62.58 -14.27
N LEU A 945 17.30 -61.55 -14.92
CA LEU A 945 15.98 -61.56 -15.57
C LEU A 945 15.89 -62.68 -16.63
N ILE A 946 16.90 -62.80 -17.49
CA ILE A 946 16.97 -63.86 -18.51
C ILE A 946 17.02 -65.25 -17.86
N MET A 947 17.77 -65.42 -16.76
CA MET A 947 17.91 -66.73 -16.12
C MET A 947 16.65 -67.15 -15.36
N VAL A 948 16.03 -66.25 -14.58
CA VAL A 948 14.88 -66.57 -13.70
C VAL A 948 13.55 -66.77 -14.44
N THR A 949 13.39 -66.20 -15.63
CA THR A 949 12.15 -66.24 -16.41
C THR A 949 12.06 -67.52 -17.24
N ARG A 950 10.91 -68.20 -17.30
CA ARG A 950 10.74 -69.44 -18.07
C ARG A 950 10.87 -69.22 -19.58
N PRO A 951 11.14 -70.27 -20.38
CA PRO A 951 11.04 -70.17 -21.84
C PRO A 951 9.68 -69.62 -22.29
N THR A 952 9.69 -68.78 -23.33
CA THR A 952 8.56 -67.98 -23.85
C THR A 952 7.94 -66.96 -22.87
N GLY A 953 8.53 -66.78 -21.68
CA GLY A 953 8.18 -65.70 -20.78
C GLY A 953 8.61 -64.32 -21.31
N GLY A 954 8.36 -63.28 -20.51
CA GLY A 954 8.64 -61.90 -20.92
C GLY A 954 9.27 -61.03 -19.84
N LEU A 955 10.09 -60.08 -20.30
CA LEU A 955 10.93 -59.20 -19.51
C LEU A 955 10.48 -57.75 -19.72
N GLY A 956 10.16 -57.04 -18.65
CA GLY A 956 9.82 -55.61 -18.69
C GLY A 956 10.90 -54.76 -18.03
N ILE A 957 11.39 -53.74 -18.74
CA ILE A 957 12.50 -52.90 -18.27
C ILE A 957 12.05 -51.43 -18.19
N PRO A 958 11.34 -51.03 -17.11
CA PRO A 958 11.16 -49.63 -16.73
C PRO A 958 12.40 -49.01 -16.05
N GLY A 959 13.35 -49.82 -15.58
CA GLY A 959 14.64 -49.37 -15.05
C GLY A 959 15.42 -48.56 -16.08
N LEU A 960 16.01 -47.44 -15.65
CA LEU A 960 16.67 -46.51 -16.56
C LEU A 960 17.99 -47.09 -17.11
N TYR A 961 18.19 -46.98 -18.41
CA TYR A 961 19.48 -47.17 -19.08
C TYR A 961 19.74 -45.96 -19.98
N VAL A 962 20.94 -45.38 -19.90
CA VAL A 962 21.30 -44.12 -20.57
C VAL A 962 22.28 -44.34 -21.73
N PRO A 963 22.24 -43.52 -22.80
CA PRO A 963 23.16 -43.63 -23.92
C PRO A 963 24.60 -43.17 -23.58
N ALA A 964 24.78 -42.46 -22.46
CA ALA A 964 26.07 -42.12 -21.91
C ALA A 964 25.97 -41.99 -20.38
N ASP A 965 26.90 -42.63 -19.65
CA ASP A 965 27.09 -42.48 -18.21
C ASP A 965 28.58 -42.21 -17.93
N PRO A 966 28.99 -40.94 -17.74
CA PRO A 966 30.39 -40.61 -17.48
C PRO A 966 31.00 -41.33 -16.27
N GLY A 967 30.17 -41.74 -15.30
CA GLY A 967 30.60 -42.40 -14.07
C GLY A 967 30.59 -43.94 -14.11
N ALA A 968 30.28 -44.56 -15.25
CA ALA A 968 30.15 -46.02 -15.33
C ALA A 968 31.49 -46.75 -15.05
N PRO A 969 31.45 -47.99 -14.52
CA PRO A 969 32.64 -48.72 -14.09
C PRO A 969 33.56 -49.20 -15.23
N ASP A 970 33.13 -49.13 -16.49
CA ASP A 970 33.88 -49.57 -17.66
C ASP A 970 33.58 -48.73 -18.93
N GLU A 971 34.48 -48.77 -19.90
CA GLU A 971 34.44 -47.95 -21.13
C GLU A 971 33.30 -48.30 -22.12
N GLN A 972 32.65 -49.45 -21.98
CA GLN A 972 31.49 -49.83 -22.79
C GLN A 972 30.22 -49.27 -22.13
N SER A 973 30.05 -49.52 -20.82
CA SER A 973 28.95 -48.96 -20.02
C SER A 973 28.92 -47.43 -20.05
N LYS A 974 30.08 -46.75 -20.12
CA LYS A 974 30.15 -45.28 -20.30
C LYS A 974 29.45 -44.77 -21.56
N LYS A 975 29.32 -45.62 -22.58
CA LYS A 975 28.68 -45.36 -23.88
C LYS A 975 27.31 -46.02 -23.99
N GLY A 976 26.71 -46.41 -22.86
CA GLY A 976 25.44 -47.15 -22.81
C GLY A 976 25.50 -48.58 -23.39
N GLN A 977 26.70 -49.12 -23.65
CA GLN A 977 26.87 -50.44 -24.26
C GLN A 977 26.93 -51.51 -23.16
N ILE A 978 25.77 -52.09 -22.84
CA ILE A 978 25.63 -53.07 -21.76
C ILE A 978 25.76 -54.49 -22.32
N LEU A 979 26.67 -55.29 -21.75
CA LEU A 979 26.79 -56.72 -22.03
C LEU A 979 25.51 -57.44 -21.57
N ILE A 980 24.94 -58.31 -22.40
CA ILE A 980 23.77 -59.12 -22.04
C ILE A 980 23.92 -60.54 -22.58
N SER A 981 23.42 -61.54 -21.86
CA SER A 981 23.40 -62.95 -22.27
C SER A 981 22.42 -63.23 -23.44
N PHE A 982 22.58 -62.52 -24.56
CA PHE A 982 21.67 -62.54 -25.71
C PHE A 982 21.44 -63.96 -26.27
N GLY A 983 22.47 -64.81 -26.26
CA GLY A 983 22.33 -66.22 -26.65
C GLY A 983 21.31 -66.98 -25.80
N LYS A 984 21.25 -66.72 -24.48
CA LYS A 984 20.25 -67.30 -23.58
C LYS A 984 18.87 -66.66 -23.72
N LEU A 985 18.81 -65.35 -24.00
CA LEU A 985 17.56 -64.66 -24.32
C LEU A 985 16.90 -65.28 -25.57
N PHE A 986 17.71 -65.52 -26.61
CA PHE A 986 17.29 -66.15 -27.86
C PHE A 986 16.92 -67.63 -27.68
N GLU A 987 17.77 -68.43 -27.02
CA GLU A 987 17.52 -69.87 -26.74
C GLU A 987 16.19 -70.09 -26.02
N LYS A 988 15.82 -69.19 -25.10
CA LYS A 988 14.59 -69.27 -24.31
C LYS A 988 13.39 -68.63 -25.01
N GLY A 989 13.56 -68.00 -26.18
CA GLY A 989 12.48 -67.33 -26.92
C GLY A 989 11.78 -66.23 -26.12
N LEU A 990 12.55 -65.46 -25.32
CA LEU A 990 11.98 -64.45 -24.42
C LEU A 990 11.58 -63.18 -25.17
N HIS A 991 10.48 -62.57 -24.73
CA HIS A 991 10.10 -61.23 -25.15
C HIS A 991 10.73 -60.19 -24.21
N LEU A 992 11.23 -59.08 -24.76
CA LEU A 992 11.84 -58.00 -23.98
C LEU A 992 11.21 -56.68 -24.39
N GLY A 993 10.61 -55.97 -23.43
CA GLY A 993 10.01 -54.65 -23.60
C GLY A 993 10.75 -53.61 -22.76
N THR A 994 11.02 -52.44 -23.34
CA THR A 994 11.71 -51.31 -22.69
C THR A 994 11.00 -49.99 -22.97
N GLY A 995 11.44 -48.94 -22.29
CA GLY A 995 11.14 -47.55 -22.62
C GLY A 995 10.59 -46.77 -21.44
N GLN A 996 10.51 -45.45 -21.60
CA GLN A 996 9.83 -44.60 -20.63
C GLN A 996 8.33 -44.93 -20.57
N CYS A 997 7.76 -44.83 -19.37
CA CYS A 997 6.35 -45.08 -19.15
C CYS A 997 5.47 -44.09 -19.92
N ASN A 998 4.50 -44.63 -20.65
CA ASN A 998 3.42 -43.87 -21.28
C ASN A 998 2.32 -43.59 -20.24
N VAL A 999 2.59 -42.68 -19.30
CA VAL A 999 1.77 -42.49 -18.09
C VAL A 999 0.29 -42.26 -18.39
N LYS A 1000 -0.04 -41.53 -19.47
CA LYS A 1000 -1.42 -41.25 -19.92
C LYS A 1000 -2.22 -42.51 -20.27
N ALA A 1001 -1.55 -43.61 -20.64
CA ALA A 1001 -2.21 -44.89 -20.93
C ALA A 1001 -2.76 -45.58 -19.67
N TYR A 1002 -2.28 -45.21 -18.48
CA TYR A 1002 -2.60 -45.91 -17.22
C TYR A 1002 -3.22 -45.00 -16.16
N ASN A 1003 -2.75 -43.76 -16.01
CA ASN A 1003 -3.02 -42.94 -14.83
C ASN A 1003 -4.51 -42.70 -14.53
N ARG A 1004 -5.37 -42.57 -15.55
CA ARG A 1004 -6.82 -42.45 -15.36
C ARG A 1004 -7.44 -43.70 -14.71
N TYR A 1005 -7.07 -44.88 -15.18
CA TYR A 1005 -7.54 -46.15 -14.62
C TYR A 1005 -6.97 -46.40 -13.22
N LEU A 1006 -5.68 -46.08 -13.00
CA LEU A 1006 -5.05 -46.19 -11.69
C LEU A 1006 -5.69 -45.27 -10.64
N ARG A 1007 -6.03 -44.03 -11.02
CA ARG A 1007 -6.82 -43.10 -10.19
C ARG A 1007 -8.16 -43.72 -9.76
N ASP A 1008 -8.87 -44.36 -10.69
CA ASP A 1008 -10.19 -44.92 -10.41
C ASP A 1008 -10.12 -46.16 -9.48
N MET A 1009 -9.00 -46.89 -9.50
CA MET A 1009 -8.70 -47.90 -8.48
C MET A 1009 -8.40 -47.31 -7.10
N ILE A 1010 -7.75 -46.14 -7.01
CA ILE A 1010 -7.53 -45.44 -5.74
C ILE A 1010 -8.88 -44.98 -5.16
N VAL A 1011 -9.70 -44.29 -5.96
CA VAL A 1011 -11.02 -43.78 -5.56
C VAL A 1011 -11.98 -44.90 -5.12
N SER A 1012 -11.88 -46.09 -5.74
CA SER A 1012 -12.69 -47.26 -5.35
C SER A 1012 -12.12 -48.06 -4.17
N GLY A 1013 -11.05 -47.59 -3.53
CA GLY A 1013 -10.38 -48.28 -2.42
C GLY A 1013 -9.68 -49.58 -2.80
N ARG A 1014 -9.50 -49.84 -4.11
CA ARG A 1014 -8.79 -51.02 -4.64
C ARG A 1014 -7.28 -50.86 -4.60
N ALA A 1015 -6.79 -49.62 -4.69
CA ALA A 1015 -5.37 -49.29 -4.60
C ALA A 1015 -5.13 -48.23 -3.52
N LYS A 1016 -4.03 -48.36 -2.77
CA LYS A 1016 -3.53 -47.36 -1.82
C LYS A 1016 -2.00 -47.26 -1.92
N PRO A 1017 -1.45 -46.71 -3.02
CA PRO A 1017 -0.01 -46.72 -3.28
C PRO A 1017 0.82 -45.89 -2.28
N SER A 1018 0.21 -45.02 -1.46
CA SER A 1018 0.87 -44.20 -0.43
C SER A 1018 1.69 -44.99 0.61
N PHE A 1019 1.59 -46.32 0.68
CA PHE A 1019 2.42 -47.15 1.58
C PHE A 1019 3.93 -47.02 1.35
N VAL A 1020 4.38 -46.51 0.18
CA VAL A 1020 5.80 -46.23 -0.10
C VAL A 1020 6.26 -44.86 0.40
N VAL A 1021 5.34 -43.95 0.77
CA VAL A 1021 5.67 -42.61 1.25
C VAL A 1021 6.33 -42.71 2.63
N SER A 1022 7.51 -42.11 2.76
CA SER A 1022 8.30 -42.16 3.99
C SER A 1022 8.35 -40.84 4.76
N HIS A 1023 8.32 -39.72 4.03
CA HIS A 1023 8.50 -38.38 4.58
C HIS A 1023 7.66 -37.37 3.79
N GLU A 1024 7.12 -36.40 4.51
CA GLU A 1024 6.46 -35.21 3.96
C GLU A 1024 7.17 -33.98 4.53
N ILE A 1025 7.55 -33.03 3.68
CA ILE A 1025 8.39 -31.88 4.03
C ILE A 1025 7.90 -30.59 3.36
N ASN A 1026 8.33 -29.42 3.84
CA ASN A 1026 8.15 -28.17 3.11
C ASN A 1026 9.28 -27.96 2.09
N ILE A 1027 9.19 -26.93 1.25
CA ILE A 1027 10.17 -26.70 0.18
C ILE A 1027 11.55 -26.30 0.70
N GLU A 1028 11.59 -25.64 1.86
CA GLU A 1028 12.77 -25.20 2.59
C GLU A 1028 13.68 -26.37 3.01
N ASP A 1029 13.08 -27.52 3.32
CA ASP A 1029 13.75 -28.74 3.78
C ASP A 1029 14.30 -29.61 2.64
N ALA A 1030 13.90 -29.34 1.40
CA ALA A 1030 14.20 -30.20 0.25
C ALA A 1030 15.69 -30.42 -0.01
N PRO A 1031 16.61 -29.44 0.12
CA PRO A 1031 18.05 -29.69 -0.04
C PRO A 1031 18.60 -30.73 0.93
N THR A 1032 18.18 -30.69 2.20
CA THR A 1032 18.55 -31.70 3.21
C THR A 1032 17.92 -33.06 2.91
N ALA A 1033 16.70 -33.09 2.36
CA ALA A 1033 16.08 -34.33 1.91
C ALA A 1033 16.81 -34.96 0.72
N TYR A 1034 17.26 -34.16 -0.26
CA TYR A 1034 18.10 -34.62 -1.36
C TYR A 1034 19.40 -35.26 -0.86
N GLU A 1035 20.10 -34.61 0.08
CA GLU A 1035 21.32 -35.17 0.69
C GLU A 1035 21.08 -36.52 1.39
N LYS A 1036 20.02 -36.62 2.20
CA LYS A 1036 19.66 -37.87 2.90
C LYS A 1036 19.22 -38.97 1.96
N PHE A 1037 18.49 -38.61 0.90
CA PHE A 1037 17.99 -39.55 -0.12
C PHE A 1037 19.13 -40.11 -0.98
N ASP A 1038 20.07 -39.25 -1.39
CA ASP A 1038 21.30 -39.64 -2.09
C ASP A 1038 22.17 -40.58 -1.27
N LYS A 1039 22.44 -40.21 0.00
CA LYS A 1039 23.20 -41.03 0.96
C LYS A 1039 22.49 -42.31 1.41
N ARG A 1040 21.26 -42.56 0.94
CA ARG A 1040 20.41 -43.71 1.30
C ARG A 1040 20.28 -43.89 2.82
N ILE A 1041 20.11 -42.77 3.53
CA ILE A 1041 19.88 -42.77 4.98
C ILE A 1041 18.63 -43.58 5.30
N GLU A 1042 18.70 -44.41 6.35
CA GLU A 1042 17.61 -45.26 6.81
C GLU A 1042 16.30 -44.46 6.97
N GLY A 1043 15.19 -45.04 6.52
CA GLY A 1043 13.89 -44.35 6.43
C GLY A 1043 13.68 -43.40 5.25
N TYR A 1044 14.68 -42.91 4.51
CA TYR A 1044 14.46 -42.01 3.35
C TYR A 1044 14.28 -42.81 2.05
N THR A 1045 13.03 -43.08 1.65
CA THR A 1045 12.70 -43.92 0.47
C THR A 1045 11.77 -43.27 -0.55
N LYS A 1046 10.77 -42.51 -0.11
CA LYS A 1046 9.97 -41.62 -0.97
C LYS A 1046 9.60 -40.37 -0.17
N VAL A 1047 9.92 -39.21 -0.72
CA VAL A 1047 9.74 -37.91 -0.06
C VAL A 1047 8.73 -37.10 -0.87
N LEU A 1048 7.70 -36.61 -0.20
CA LEU A 1048 6.76 -35.63 -0.74
C LEU A 1048 7.14 -34.24 -0.23
N ILE A 1049 7.09 -33.25 -1.12
CA ILE A 1049 7.33 -31.84 -0.82
C ILE A 1049 5.97 -31.14 -0.95
N HIS A 1050 5.64 -30.28 0.00
CA HIS A 1050 4.43 -29.44 0.01
C HIS A 1050 4.81 -27.97 -0.17
N PRO A 1051 4.96 -27.47 -1.41
CA PRO A 1051 5.60 -26.17 -1.65
C PRO A 1051 4.83 -24.96 -1.11
N ASN A 1052 3.52 -25.11 -0.90
CA ASN A 1052 2.64 -24.07 -0.40
C ASN A 1052 2.23 -24.30 1.08
N GLY A 1053 2.96 -25.16 1.80
CA GLY A 1053 2.61 -25.65 3.14
C GLY A 1053 1.55 -26.74 3.09
N ALA A 1054 1.13 -27.19 4.28
CA ALA A 1054 0.13 -28.23 4.45
C ALA A 1054 -1.23 -27.89 3.79
N LEU A 1055 -1.96 -28.93 3.42
CA LEU A 1055 -3.23 -28.83 2.70
C LEU A 1055 -4.38 -28.52 3.66
N ASN A 1056 -4.68 -27.23 3.77
CA ASN A 1056 -5.86 -26.69 4.46
C ASN A 1056 -7.07 -26.57 3.52
#